data_AF-A0A8C3A4R8-F1
#
_entry.id   AF-A0A8C3A4R8-F1
#
_cell.length_a   1.000
_cell.length_b   1.000
_cell.length_c   1.000
_cell.angle_alpha   90.00
_cell.angle_beta   90.00
_cell.angle_gamma   90.00
#
_symmetry.space_group_name_H-M   'P 1'
#
loop_
_entity.id
_entity.type
_entity.pdbx_description
1 polymer ?
#
loop_
_entity_poly.entity_id
_entity_poly.type
_entity_poly.pdbx_seq_one_letter_code
_entity_poly.pdbx_strand_id
1 'polypeptide(L)'
;WYRASWLCPRRTRRKKRNTGRETQKRTFQAHIYDIFVTQIKVKSVFRCLKCADAPCQKSCPTNLDIKSFITSISNKNYYGSARAILSDNPLGLTCGMVCPTSELCVGGCNLYASEEGPINIGGLQQFATEVFSKMGIPQIRNPELPPANEMPESYHAPLALIGCGPASVSCASFLARLGYDNITIFEKQKYIGGLSTSEIPQFRLPYEVVQFEIDLMKDLGVKVVCEKGLGVEGMTLTSLKEEGFKAVFIGIGLPQANRAKIFQGLTMDQGFFTSKDFLPMVASSSKKGMCQCRSSLPEIRGTVIVLGAGDTAFDCATSALRCGAKRVYVCFRKGFTNIRAVPEEMELAKEEQCEFLPFLSPREVIMKNGQVAGLQFCRTEQTEEGDWLEDEEQVVRLKADYIISAFGSMLNEPQVSEAMAPVKMNRWGTPEVNTDTMQTSEPWVFAGGDIAGLANTTVESVNDGKQASWHIHRYMQSLCGQRVDPVPKLPLFYSAIDQVDISVEVCGIKFPNPFGLASAPPTTSTAMIRRAFEQGWGFALTKTFGLNKDLVTNVSPRIVRGTTSGHVYGPGQSSFLNIELISEKTAAYWCQSVAELKRDFPNNVRFPESGADALELNLSCPHGMGERGMGLACGQDPVMVRNICRWVRAATSIPFFAKLTPNVTNIVDIAKAAHEGGADGVTATNTVSGMMGLKADGSPWPSVGKGKRTTYGGVSGNAIRPIALRAVSAIARAIPGFPVLATGGIDSAESGLQFLHAGASVLQVCSAVQNQDFTVIEDYCVGLKALLYLKSLELKDWDGQSPPTERHQKGKPVPRLEDLVGKSLPSFGPYLQQRTDAIAEYKKKLRNAKTDLKKSDVSRVNVPKRTVPAVKVWHPVQAVIDEEMCINCGKCYMTCNDSGYQAITFDPETHLPRVTDSCTGCTLCLSVCPIIDCIKMVTMRKPYEPNRGVPVSPVC
;
A
#
# COMPACT_ATOMS: atom_id res chain seq x y z
N TRP A 1 35.43 30.62 -25.26
CA TRP A 1 35.27 29.93 -23.96
C TRP A 1 34.77 30.84 -22.84
N TYR A 2 35.19 32.12 -22.73
CA TYR A 2 34.70 33.06 -21.68
C TYR A 2 33.21 33.49 -21.76
N ARG A 3 32.52 33.35 -22.91
CA ARG A 3 31.06 33.60 -22.99
C ARG A 3 30.19 32.43 -22.50
N ALA A 4 30.72 31.21 -22.46
CA ALA A 4 29.96 30.02 -22.07
C ALA A 4 29.76 29.93 -20.53
N SER A 5 30.74 30.41 -19.75
CA SER A 5 30.69 30.43 -18.29
C SER A 5 29.67 31.41 -17.71
N TRP A 6 29.31 32.50 -18.42
CA TRP A 6 28.25 33.43 -18.02
C TRP A 6 26.84 33.03 -18.51
N LEU A 7 26.76 32.34 -19.65
CA LEU A 7 25.48 31.84 -20.20
C LEU A 7 24.96 30.61 -19.44
N CYS A 8 25.86 29.77 -18.92
CA CYS A 8 25.49 28.54 -18.20
C CYS A 8 24.67 28.82 -16.91
N PRO A 9 25.06 29.76 -16.01
CA PRO A 9 24.27 30.12 -14.82
C PRO A 9 22.87 30.68 -15.13
N ARG A 10 22.73 31.46 -16.21
CA ARG A 10 21.43 31.98 -16.65
C ARG A 10 20.53 30.88 -17.23
N ARG A 11 21.11 29.94 -17.99
CA ARG A 11 20.39 28.77 -18.52
C ARG A 11 20.01 27.77 -17.43
N THR A 12 20.85 27.54 -16.42
CA THR A 12 20.53 26.65 -15.29
C THR A 12 19.37 27.17 -14.44
N ARG A 13 19.26 28.49 -14.22
CA ARG A 13 18.09 29.09 -13.55
C ARG A 13 16.78 28.84 -14.30
N ARG A 14 16.79 28.85 -15.64
CA ARG A 14 15.59 28.60 -16.46
C ARG A 14 15.07 27.16 -16.40
N LYS A 15 15.94 26.17 -16.19
CA LYS A 15 15.56 24.73 -16.17
C LYS A 15 15.60 24.09 -14.77
N LYS A 16 15.66 24.91 -13.71
CA LYS A 16 15.86 24.45 -12.33
C LYS A 16 14.62 23.74 -11.79
N ARG A 17 14.77 22.52 -11.26
CA ARG A 17 13.69 21.74 -10.62
C ARG A 17 13.77 21.67 -9.10
N ASN A 18 14.98 21.70 -8.54
CA ASN A 18 15.22 21.52 -7.11
C ASN A 18 15.46 22.88 -6.42
N THR A 19 15.29 22.92 -5.09
CA THR A 19 15.60 24.08 -4.24
C THR A 19 17.02 24.58 -4.49
N GLY A 20 17.19 25.89 -4.55
CA GLY A 20 18.49 26.49 -4.78
C GLY A 20 19.28 26.69 -3.49
N ARG A 21 20.56 26.29 -3.49
CA ARG A 21 21.49 26.59 -2.39
C ARG A 21 21.63 28.09 -2.08
N GLU A 22 21.40 28.99 -3.04
CA GLU A 22 21.51 30.46 -2.90
C GLU A 22 20.17 31.17 -2.59
N THR A 23 19.06 30.45 -2.43
CA THR A 23 17.72 31.05 -2.33
C THR A 23 17.44 31.54 -0.89
N GLN A 24 18.18 32.53 -0.42
CA GLN A 24 18.04 33.05 0.96
C GLN A 24 16.87 34.02 1.16
N LYS A 25 16.21 34.47 0.09
CA LYS A 25 15.14 35.49 0.16
C LYS A 25 14.15 35.30 -0.97
N ARG A 26 12.91 34.85 -0.68
CA ARG A 26 11.63 35.46 -1.12
C ARG A 26 10.39 34.56 -1.15
N THR A 27 10.45 33.26 -0.88
CA THR A 27 9.26 32.40 -1.08
C THR A 27 8.79 31.67 0.18
N PHE A 28 8.61 32.41 1.27
CA PHE A 28 8.10 31.83 2.53
C PHE A 28 6.62 31.40 2.47
N GLN A 29 5.84 31.81 1.46
CA GLN A 29 4.37 31.72 1.51
C GLN A 29 3.71 30.56 0.76
N ALA A 30 4.45 29.81 -0.06
CA ALA A 30 3.84 28.79 -0.92
C ALA A 30 3.87 27.37 -0.37
N HIS A 31 4.88 27.03 0.44
CA HIS A 31 4.96 25.72 1.11
C HIS A 31 4.03 25.60 2.31
N ILE A 32 3.44 26.72 2.74
CA ILE A 32 2.60 26.85 3.93
C ILE A 32 1.40 25.87 3.95
N TYR A 33 0.97 25.29 2.84
CA TYR A 33 -0.19 24.37 2.86
C TYR A 33 -0.01 23.10 2.03
N ASP A 34 1.23 22.72 1.72
CA ASP A 34 1.49 21.47 1.01
C ASP A 34 1.28 20.29 1.98
N ILE A 35 0.27 19.46 1.72
CA ILE A 35 0.19 18.14 2.33
C ILE A 35 1.41 17.36 1.82
N PHE A 36 2.29 16.93 2.71
CA PHE A 36 3.42 16.07 2.39
C PHE A 36 2.93 14.63 2.26
N VAL A 37 2.12 14.36 1.23
CA VAL A 37 1.83 12.98 0.82
C VAL A 37 3.14 12.34 0.36
N THR A 38 3.54 11.27 1.05
CA THR A 38 4.65 10.40 0.67
C THR A 38 4.32 9.80 -0.69
N GLN A 39 5.10 10.18 -1.70
CA GLN A 39 4.75 9.95 -3.10
C GLN A 39 4.86 8.47 -3.48
N ILE A 40 3.82 7.93 -4.11
CA ILE A 40 3.94 6.67 -4.84
C ILE A 40 4.55 6.97 -6.21
N LYS A 41 5.78 6.53 -6.40
CA LYS A 41 6.22 6.18 -7.75
C LYS A 41 5.73 4.75 -7.96
N VAL A 42 4.76 4.50 -8.84
CA VAL A 42 4.25 3.13 -9.11
C VAL A 42 5.40 2.13 -9.35
N LYS A 43 6.52 2.62 -9.90
CA LYS A 43 7.79 1.87 -10.07
C LYS A 43 8.46 1.39 -8.77
N SER A 44 8.30 2.07 -7.63
CA SER A 44 8.93 1.67 -6.36
C SER A 44 8.32 0.41 -5.78
N VAL A 45 7.05 0.09 -6.10
CA VAL A 45 6.37 -1.13 -5.68
C VAL A 45 7.08 -2.37 -6.25
N PHE A 46 7.42 -2.33 -7.54
CA PHE A 46 8.10 -3.42 -8.24
C PHE A 46 9.56 -3.61 -7.81
N ARG A 47 10.14 -2.63 -7.12
CA ARG A 47 11.52 -2.70 -6.61
C ARG A 47 11.63 -3.55 -5.35
N CYS A 48 10.57 -3.65 -4.55
CA CYS A 48 10.60 -4.43 -3.31
C CYS A 48 10.89 -5.92 -3.58
N LEU A 49 11.89 -6.45 -2.88
CA LEU A 49 12.37 -7.83 -3.00
C LEU A 49 11.42 -8.87 -2.41
N LYS A 50 10.43 -8.46 -1.59
CA LYS A 50 9.44 -9.34 -0.96
C LYS A 50 10.11 -10.46 -0.15
N CYS A 51 11.06 -10.04 0.68
CA CYS A 51 11.97 -10.90 1.44
C CYS A 51 11.21 -11.92 2.31
N ALA A 52 11.69 -13.16 2.37
CA ALA A 52 11.31 -14.09 3.42
C ALA A 52 11.82 -13.57 4.78
N ASP A 53 11.09 -13.89 5.86
CA ASP A 53 11.45 -13.51 7.24
C ASP A 53 11.87 -12.03 7.36
N ALA A 54 11.03 -11.16 6.78
CA ALA A 54 11.44 -9.82 6.39
C ALA A 54 11.89 -8.98 7.60
N PRO A 55 13.12 -8.44 7.62
CA PRO A 55 13.60 -7.63 8.73
C PRO A 55 12.76 -6.36 8.93
N CYS A 56 12.22 -5.79 7.84
CA CYS A 56 11.31 -4.65 7.93
C CYS A 56 10.03 -4.95 8.72
N GLN A 57 9.53 -6.19 8.69
CA GLN A 57 8.36 -6.62 9.49
C GLN A 57 8.75 -6.73 10.96
N LYS A 58 9.91 -7.33 11.27
CA LYS A 58 10.44 -7.43 12.64
C LYS A 58 10.70 -6.08 13.29
N SER A 59 11.10 -5.09 12.49
CA SER A 59 11.29 -3.71 12.94
C SER A 59 9.99 -2.88 12.97
N CYS A 60 8.84 -3.46 12.63
CA CYS A 60 7.54 -2.81 12.73
C CYS A 60 6.88 -3.16 14.07
N PRO A 61 6.53 -2.20 14.94
CA PRO A 61 5.96 -2.51 16.25
C PRO A 61 4.65 -3.31 16.21
N THR A 62 3.82 -3.12 15.17
CA THR A 62 2.58 -3.89 14.98
C THR A 62 2.78 -5.20 14.20
N ASN A 63 4.02 -5.51 13.81
CA ASN A 63 4.43 -6.69 13.06
C ASN A 63 3.71 -6.86 11.70
N LEU A 64 3.39 -5.75 11.02
CA LEU A 64 2.74 -5.75 9.70
C LEU A 64 3.46 -6.69 8.72
N ASP A 65 2.72 -7.54 8.01
CA ASP A 65 3.26 -8.34 6.90
C ASP A 65 3.53 -7.46 5.66
N ILE A 66 4.69 -6.78 5.70
CA ILE A 66 5.15 -5.86 4.65
C ILE A 66 5.41 -6.58 3.33
N LYS A 67 5.83 -7.85 3.37
CA LYS A 67 6.02 -8.66 2.17
C LYS A 67 4.68 -8.82 1.45
N SER A 68 3.64 -9.26 2.14
CA SER A 68 2.36 -9.62 1.54
C SER A 68 1.60 -8.39 1.07
N PHE A 69 1.55 -7.30 1.85
CA PHE A 69 0.82 -6.11 1.41
C PHE A 69 1.51 -5.44 0.21
N ILE A 70 2.85 -5.34 0.17
CA ILE A 70 3.55 -4.77 -1.00
C ILE A 70 3.42 -5.68 -2.22
N THR A 71 3.38 -7.00 -2.04
CA THR A 71 3.05 -7.95 -3.12
C THR A 71 1.68 -7.64 -3.71
N SER A 72 0.68 -7.43 -2.85
CA SER A 72 -0.68 -7.11 -3.27
C SER A 72 -0.75 -5.79 -4.04
N ILE A 73 -0.03 -4.74 -3.60
CA ILE A 73 0.08 -3.48 -4.36
C ILE A 73 0.71 -3.73 -5.74
N SER A 74 1.75 -4.57 -5.83
CA SER A 74 2.44 -4.86 -7.10
C SER A 74 1.54 -5.57 -8.10
N ASN A 75 0.56 -6.32 -7.59
CA ASN A 75 -0.45 -7.06 -8.35
C ASN A 75 -1.74 -6.26 -8.58
N LYS A 76 -1.75 -4.96 -8.23
CA LYS A 76 -2.91 -4.05 -8.24
C LYS A 76 -4.10 -4.52 -7.38
N ASN A 77 -3.83 -5.34 -6.37
CA ASN A 77 -4.78 -5.69 -5.34
C ASN A 77 -4.65 -4.74 -4.14
N TYR A 78 -5.19 -3.54 -4.31
CA TYR A 78 -5.12 -2.51 -3.27
C TYR A 78 -5.99 -2.86 -2.06
N TYR A 79 -7.12 -3.53 -2.27
CA TYR A 79 -7.95 -4.06 -1.18
C TYR A 79 -7.20 -5.09 -0.35
N GLY A 80 -6.59 -6.11 -0.98
CA GLY A 80 -5.82 -7.12 -0.24
C GLY A 80 -4.65 -6.52 0.54
N SER A 81 -3.98 -5.52 -0.04
CA SER A 81 -2.97 -4.75 0.69
C SER A 81 -3.55 -4.03 1.91
N ALA A 82 -4.66 -3.29 1.75
CA ALA A 82 -5.29 -2.57 2.85
C ALA A 82 -5.82 -3.51 3.93
N ARG A 83 -6.40 -4.65 3.54
CA ARG A 83 -6.84 -5.72 4.45
C ARG A 83 -5.69 -6.26 5.28
N ALA A 84 -4.54 -6.57 4.66
CA ALA A 84 -3.36 -7.03 5.38
C ALA A 84 -2.85 -5.98 6.38
N ILE A 85 -2.77 -4.71 5.96
CA ILE A 85 -2.36 -3.59 6.82
C ILE A 85 -3.31 -3.44 8.02
N LEU A 86 -4.62 -3.36 7.77
CA LEU A 86 -5.64 -3.12 8.79
C LEU A 86 -5.85 -4.31 9.71
N SER A 87 -5.47 -5.53 9.28
CA SER A 87 -5.52 -6.72 10.13
C SER A 87 -4.60 -6.58 11.34
N ASP A 88 -3.38 -6.08 11.13
CA ASP A 88 -2.40 -5.92 12.20
C ASP A 88 -2.38 -4.52 12.82
N ASN A 89 -2.82 -3.50 12.09
CA ASN A 89 -2.81 -2.10 12.52
C ASN A 89 -4.12 -1.40 12.12
N PRO A 90 -5.07 -1.23 13.06
CA PRO A 90 -6.35 -0.54 12.82
C PRO A 90 -6.20 0.94 12.40
N LEU A 91 -5.04 1.56 12.64
CA LEU A 91 -4.69 2.91 12.20
C LEU A 91 -3.66 2.89 11.06
N GLY A 92 -3.89 1.99 10.11
CA GLY A 92 -2.99 1.72 8.99
C GLY A 92 -2.71 2.94 8.10
N LEU A 93 -3.70 3.79 7.84
CA LEU A 93 -3.53 4.98 7.01
C LEU A 93 -2.80 6.08 7.76
N THR A 94 -3.16 6.34 9.02
CA THR A 94 -2.44 7.28 9.89
C THR A 94 -0.97 6.90 9.99
N CYS A 95 -0.67 5.64 10.34
CA CYS A 95 0.70 5.15 10.48
C CYS A 95 1.49 5.21 9.15
N GLY A 96 0.84 4.96 8.01
CA GLY A 96 1.47 5.11 6.70
C GLY A 96 1.96 6.54 6.41
N MET A 97 1.32 7.55 7.00
CA MET A 97 1.68 8.96 6.83
C MET A 97 2.70 9.47 7.86
N VAL A 98 2.62 9.02 9.13
CA VAL A 98 3.35 9.66 10.23
C VAL A 98 4.43 8.80 10.88
N CYS A 99 4.54 7.51 10.54
CA CYS A 99 5.55 6.65 11.16
C CYS A 99 6.98 7.18 10.88
N PRO A 100 7.85 7.23 11.90
CA PRO A 100 9.28 7.53 11.75
C PRO A 100 10.00 6.32 11.14
N THR A 101 9.72 6.02 9.87
CA THR A 101 10.07 4.72 9.28
C THR A 101 11.56 4.40 9.26
N SER A 102 12.43 5.41 9.22
CA SER A 102 13.89 5.28 9.20
C SER A 102 14.45 4.64 10.48
N GLU A 103 13.79 4.83 11.62
CA GLU A 103 14.11 4.15 12.88
C GLU A 103 13.30 2.86 13.09
N LEU A 104 12.38 2.55 12.18
CA LEU A 104 11.49 1.39 12.24
C LEU A 104 11.70 0.47 11.01
N CYS A 105 10.63 0.20 10.26
CA CYS A 105 10.60 -0.77 9.18
C CYS A 105 11.57 -0.47 8.02
N VAL A 106 11.81 0.81 7.70
CA VAL A 106 12.72 1.22 6.61
C VAL A 106 14.17 1.09 7.05
N GLY A 107 14.47 1.35 8.33
CA GLY A 107 15.80 1.12 8.92
C GLY A 107 16.27 -0.33 8.81
N GLY A 108 15.34 -1.29 8.90
CA GLY A 108 15.61 -2.72 8.72
C GLY A 108 15.55 -3.22 7.27
N CYS A 109 15.33 -2.38 6.26
CA CYS A 109 15.08 -2.85 4.90
C CYS A 109 16.36 -3.38 4.21
N ASN A 110 16.34 -4.62 3.70
CA ASN A 110 17.49 -5.21 2.97
C ASN A 110 17.98 -4.38 1.78
N LEU A 111 17.10 -3.63 1.10
CA LEU A 111 17.49 -2.78 -0.03
C LEU A 111 18.31 -1.54 0.39
N TYR A 112 18.42 -1.25 1.68
CA TYR A 112 19.41 -0.29 2.18
C TYR A 112 20.84 -0.66 1.74
N ALA A 113 21.12 -1.95 1.54
CA ALA A 113 22.41 -2.45 1.05
C ALA A 113 22.66 -2.23 -0.46
N SER A 114 21.82 -1.45 -1.14
CA SER A 114 21.95 -1.10 -2.56
C SER A 114 21.99 0.41 -2.76
N GLU A 115 22.62 0.89 -3.83
CA GLU A 115 22.81 2.32 -4.11
C GLU A 115 21.48 3.08 -4.29
N GLU A 116 20.44 2.36 -4.68
CA GLU A 116 19.07 2.83 -4.86
C GLU A 116 18.29 2.95 -3.53
N GLY A 117 18.85 2.44 -2.43
CA GLY A 117 18.37 2.64 -1.06
C GLY A 117 17.12 1.83 -0.67
N PRO A 118 16.59 2.01 0.55
CA PRO A 118 15.49 1.21 1.08
C PRO A 118 14.14 1.55 0.43
N ILE A 119 13.14 0.69 0.62
CA ILE A 119 11.77 0.89 0.10
C ILE A 119 11.05 1.98 0.91
N ASN A 120 10.26 2.83 0.25
CA ASN A 120 9.33 3.75 0.93
C ASN A 120 8.09 2.98 1.43
N ILE A 121 8.24 2.28 2.56
CA ILE A 121 7.20 1.41 3.11
C ILE A 121 5.97 2.22 3.54
N GLY A 122 6.18 3.34 4.26
CA GLY A 122 5.09 4.22 4.72
C GLY A 122 4.22 4.74 3.59
N GLY A 123 4.83 5.26 2.50
CA GLY A 123 4.07 5.73 1.34
C GLY A 123 3.28 4.63 0.60
N LEU A 124 3.77 3.39 0.61
CA LEU A 124 3.04 2.25 0.03
C LEU A 124 1.86 1.84 0.91
N GLN A 125 2.04 1.85 2.24
CA GLN A 125 0.98 1.61 3.21
C GLN A 125 -0.12 2.69 3.12
N GLN A 126 0.28 3.95 3.03
CA GLN A 126 -0.63 5.08 2.81
C GLN A 126 -1.46 4.86 1.54
N PHE A 127 -0.81 4.55 0.42
CA PHE A 127 -1.47 4.40 -0.87
C PHE A 127 -2.62 3.38 -0.85
N ALA A 128 -2.31 2.15 -0.41
CA ALA A 128 -3.27 1.06 -0.43
C ALA A 128 -4.49 1.39 0.44
N THR A 129 -4.23 1.95 1.63
CA THR A 129 -5.29 2.27 2.58
C THR A 129 -6.09 3.51 2.16
N GLU A 130 -5.47 4.47 1.47
CA GLU A 130 -6.18 5.61 0.87
C GLU A 130 -7.09 5.16 -0.29
N VAL A 131 -6.62 4.24 -1.14
CA VAL A 131 -7.47 3.64 -2.20
C VAL A 131 -8.66 2.90 -1.57
N PHE A 132 -8.43 2.11 -0.51
CA PHE A 132 -9.50 1.45 0.22
C PHE A 132 -10.50 2.44 0.85
N SER A 133 -10.03 3.53 1.45
CA SER A 133 -10.89 4.60 1.96
C SER A 133 -11.80 5.17 0.86
N LYS A 134 -11.26 5.36 -0.36
CA LYS A 134 -12.03 5.81 -1.54
C LYS A 134 -13.01 4.76 -2.08
N MET A 135 -12.83 3.47 -1.78
CA MET A 135 -13.83 2.44 -2.10
C MET A 135 -15.10 2.61 -1.25
N GLY A 136 -15.00 3.24 -0.07
CA GLY A 136 -16.16 3.54 0.80
C GLY A 136 -16.80 2.28 1.41
N ILE A 137 -16.00 1.24 1.67
CA ILE A 137 -16.47 -0.06 2.15
C ILE A 137 -16.29 -0.14 3.68
N PRO A 138 -17.33 -0.51 4.45
CA PRO A 138 -17.24 -0.61 5.90
C PRO A 138 -16.47 -1.86 6.35
N GLN A 139 -15.97 -1.81 7.59
CA GLN A 139 -15.50 -3.01 8.29
C GLN A 139 -16.72 -3.85 8.70
N ILE A 140 -16.58 -5.17 8.72
CA ILE A 140 -17.64 -6.06 9.23
C ILE A 140 -17.13 -6.92 10.38
N ARG A 141 -18.07 -7.45 11.17
CA ARG A 141 -17.79 -8.47 12.19
C ARG A 141 -17.16 -9.71 11.54
N ASN A 142 -16.23 -10.35 12.25
CA ASN A 142 -15.57 -11.58 11.78
C ASN A 142 -16.64 -12.61 11.32
N PRO A 143 -16.65 -13.01 10.04
CA PRO A 143 -17.64 -13.95 9.50
C PRO A 143 -17.60 -15.34 10.15
N GLU A 144 -16.50 -15.71 10.80
CA GLU A 144 -16.35 -17.01 11.47
C GLU A 144 -16.96 -17.06 12.88
N LEU A 145 -17.32 -15.90 13.45
CA LEU A 145 -17.94 -15.85 14.77
C LEU A 145 -19.43 -16.24 14.70
N PRO A 146 -19.98 -16.94 15.71
CA PRO A 146 -21.41 -17.18 15.84
C PRO A 146 -22.22 -15.88 15.75
N PRO A 147 -23.51 -15.92 15.36
CA PRO A 147 -24.40 -14.77 15.45
C PRO A 147 -24.31 -14.09 16.82
N ALA A 148 -24.47 -12.75 16.87
CA ALA A 148 -24.24 -11.99 18.10
C ALA A 148 -25.11 -12.47 19.28
N ASN A 149 -26.36 -12.87 19.00
CA ASN A 149 -27.30 -13.42 19.98
C ASN A 149 -26.97 -14.85 20.46
N GLU A 150 -25.99 -15.51 19.84
CA GLU A 150 -25.52 -16.86 20.20
C GLU A 150 -24.14 -16.83 20.86
N MET A 151 -23.55 -15.64 21.04
CA MET A 151 -22.28 -15.48 21.73
C MET A 151 -22.44 -15.78 23.23
N PRO A 152 -21.40 -16.30 23.90
CA PRO A 152 -21.41 -16.46 25.35
C PRO A 152 -21.61 -15.11 26.07
N GLU A 153 -22.26 -15.13 27.23
CA GLU A 153 -22.55 -13.93 28.04
C GLU A 153 -21.31 -13.09 28.37
N SER A 154 -20.13 -13.72 28.43
CA SER A 154 -18.84 -13.03 28.65
C SER A 154 -18.52 -11.97 27.60
N TYR A 155 -19.07 -12.08 26.38
CA TYR A 155 -18.85 -11.14 25.27
C TYR A 155 -19.79 -9.92 25.33
N HIS A 156 -20.88 -9.99 26.08
CA HIS A 156 -21.85 -8.90 26.29
C HIS A 156 -21.50 -8.02 27.50
N ALA A 157 -20.50 -8.43 28.27
CA ALA A 157 -20.03 -7.73 29.45
C ALA A 157 -19.51 -6.31 29.10
N PRO A 158 -19.87 -5.27 29.88
CA PRO A 158 -19.50 -3.90 29.59
C PRO A 158 -17.99 -3.66 29.79
N LEU A 159 -17.35 -3.08 28.76
CA LEU A 159 -15.94 -2.69 28.73
C LEU A 159 -15.81 -1.17 28.54
N ALA A 160 -14.98 -0.54 29.37
CA ALA A 160 -14.69 0.90 29.28
C ALA A 160 -13.26 1.14 28.80
N LEU A 161 -13.09 2.12 27.92
CA LEU A 161 -11.78 2.63 27.52
C LEU A 161 -11.76 4.15 27.75
N ILE A 162 -10.67 4.68 28.29
CA ILE A 162 -10.56 6.10 28.63
C ILE A 162 -9.57 6.78 27.67
N GLY A 163 -10.02 7.83 26.99
CA GLY A 163 -9.33 8.53 25.92
C GLY A 163 -9.56 7.86 24.56
N CYS A 164 -9.99 8.62 23.56
CA CYS A 164 -10.18 8.16 22.17
C CYS A 164 -8.94 8.48 21.33
N GLY A 165 -7.77 8.07 21.81
CA GLY A 165 -6.50 8.11 21.07
C GLY A 165 -6.13 6.79 20.39
N PRO A 166 -4.98 6.73 19.68
CA PRO A 166 -4.52 5.54 18.96
C PRO A 166 -4.57 4.23 19.75
N ALA A 167 -4.14 4.25 21.02
CA ALA A 167 -4.11 3.06 21.87
C ALA A 167 -5.50 2.48 22.13
N SER A 168 -6.46 3.33 22.53
CA SER A 168 -7.83 2.89 22.80
C SER A 168 -8.59 2.51 21.53
N VAL A 169 -8.37 3.23 20.41
CA VAL A 169 -8.96 2.86 19.12
C VAL A 169 -8.48 1.48 18.68
N SER A 170 -7.20 1.18 18.85
CA SER A 170 -6.63 -0.15 18.59
C SER A 170 -7.25 -1.21 19.50
N CYS A 171 -7.21 -0.98 20.82
CA CYS A 171 -7.72 -1.92 21.82
C CYS A 171 -9.20 -2.26 21.58
N ALA A 172 -10.05 -1.23 21.40
CA ALA A 172 -11.46 -1.40 21.11
C ALA A 172 -11.71 -2.13 19.79
N SER A 173 -10.93 -1.84 18.74
CA SER A 173 -11.05 -2.52 17.45
C SER A 173 -10.78 -4.02 17.58
N PHE A 174 -9.71 -4.42 18.27
CA PHE A 174 -9.39 -5.84 18.45
C PHE A 174 -10.36 -6.57 19.39
N LEU A 175 -10.83 -5.91 20.46
CA LEU A 175 -11.90 -6.46 21.30
C LEU A 175 -13.19 -6.66 20.50
N ALA A 176 -13.58 -5.69 19.68
CA ALA A 176 -14.78 -5.82 18.85
C ALA A 176 -14.63 -6.94 17.81
N ARG A 177 -13.44 -7.11 17.23
CA ARG A 177 -13.11 -8.24 16.33
C ARG A 177 -13.21 -9.60 17.00
N LEU A 178 -12.81 -9.71 18.27
CA LEU A 178 -12.98 -10.92 19.09
C LEU A 178 -14.46 -11.23 19.39
N GLY A 179 -15.35 -10.25 19.23
CA GLY A 179 -16.79 -10.43 19.34
C GLY A 179 -17.46 -9.70 20.51
N TYR A 180 -16.71 -8.90 21.27
CA TYR A 180 -17.29 -8.07 22.34
C TYR A 180 -18.14 -6.95 21.73
N ASP A 181 -19.40 -6.82 22.15
CA ASP A 181 -20.36 -5.87 21.55
C ASP A 181 -20.73 -4.69 22.47
N ASN A 182 -20.30 -4.72 23.73
CA ASN A 182 -20.58 -3.68 24.72
C ASN A 182 -19.32 -2.89 25.12
N ILE A 183 -18.73 -2.22 24.13
CA ILE A 183 -17.48 -1.45 24.29
C ILE A 183 -17.80 0.04 24.21
N THR A 184 -17.39 0.81 25.23
CA THR A 184 -17.54 2.27 25.26
C THR A 184 -16.21 2.97 25.51
N ILE A 185 -15.85 3.89 24.62
CA ILE A 185 -14.72 4.81 24.80
C ILE A 185 -15.24 6.14 25.36
N PHE A 186 -14.69 6.60 26.48
CA PHE A 186 -14.96 7.90 27.07
C PHE A 186 -13.83 8.87 26.73
N GLU A 187 -14.14 9.96 26.03
CA GLU A 187 -13.18 10.97 25.58
C GLU A 187 -13.41 12.31 26.28
N LYS A 188 -12.36 12.88 26.90
CA LYS A 188 -12.44 14.14 27.65
C LYS A 188 -12.86 15.31 26.76
N GLN A 189 -12.42 15.32 25.50
CA GLN A 189 -12.63 16.41 24.56
C GLN A 189 -13.90 16.24 23.73
N LYS A 190 -14.27 17.31 23.00
CA LYS A 190 -15.37 17.30 22.01
C LYS A 190 -15.00 16.63 20.68
N TYR A 191 -13.74 16.29 20.50
CA TYR A 191 -13.20 15.66 19.31
C TYR A 191 -12.58 14.31 19.66
N ILE A 192 -12.41 13.48 18.65
CA ILE A 192 -11.88 12.11 18.75
C ILE A 192 -10.54 12.00 18.02
N GLY A 193 -9.75 10.95 18.29
CA GLY A 193 -8.48 10.65 17.62
C GLY A 193 -7.21 11.09 18.36
N GLY A 194 -7.33 11.66 19.57
CA GLY A 194 -6.18 12.06 20.40
C GLY A 194 -5.22 13.02 19.68
N LEU A 195 -3.91 12.80 19.85
CA LEU A 195 -2.85 13.64 19.24
C LEU A 195 -2.88 13.67 17.71
N SER A 196 -3.34 12.58 17.07
CA SER A 196 -3.55 12.53 15.61
C SER A 196 -4.52 13.61 15.14
N THR A 197 -5.48 13.98 15.99
CA THR A 197 -6.41 15.07 15.74
C THR A 197 -5.90 16.40 16.30
N SER A 198 -5.46 16.44 17.56
CA SER A 198 -5.20 17.70 18.25
C SER A 198 -3.86 18.36 17.94
N GLU A 199 -2.84 17.60 17.54
CA GLU A 199 -1.47 18.14 17.50
C GLU A 199 -0.74 17.87 16.18
N ILE A 200 -0.84 16.66 15.63
CA ILE A 200 -0.19 16.36 14.35
C ILE A 200 -0.78 17.28 13.26
N PRO A 201 0.03 18.10 12.57
CA PRO A 201 -0.52 19.10 11.66
C PRO A 201 -1.28 18.52 10.46
N GLN A 202 -2.32 19.23 9.98
CA GLN A 202 -3.13 18.83 8.81
C GLN A 202 -2.29 18.56 7.55
N PHE A 203 -1.13 19.21 7.41
CA PHE A 203 -0.24 19.03 6.26
C PHE A 203 0.64 17.76 6.36
N ARG A 204 0.68 17.09 7.52
CA ARG A 204 1.26 15.75 7.67
C ARG A 204 0.16 14.69 7.74
N LEU A 205 -0.89 14.93 8.54
CA LEU A 205 -2.00 14.01 8.75
C LEU A 205 -3.35 14.71 8.56
N PRO A 206 -4.03 14.48 7.43
CA PRO A 206 -5.36 15.00 7.18
C PRO A 206 -6.40 14.44 8.16
N TYR A 207 -7.29 15.28 8.70
CA TYR A 207 -8.29 14.84 9.67
C TYR A 207 -9.25 13.77 9.14
N GLU A 208 -9.57 13.81 7.85
CA GLU A 208 -10.43 12.82 7.18
C GLU A 208 -9.86 11.39 7.29
N VAL A 209 -8.55 11.23 7.44
CA VAL A 209 -7.89 9.94 7.68
C VAL A 209 -8.26 9.40 9.06
N VAL A 210 -8.13 10.24 10.08
CA VAL A 210 -8.44 9.87 11.47
C VAL A 210 -9.92 9.54 11.60
N GLN A 211 -10.78 10.33 10.96
CA GLN A 211 -12.22 10.07 10.92
C GLN A 211 -12.51 8.71 10.28
N PHE A 212 -11.91 8.41 9.13
CA PHE A 212 -12.07 7.14 8.42
C PHE A 212 -11.71 5.92 9.30
N GLU A 213 -10.61 5.96 10.05
CA GLU A 213 -10.18 4.82 10.87
C GLU A 213 -11.09 4.63 12.10
N ILE A 214 -11.54 5.71 12.74
CA ILE A 214 -12.50 5.62 13.85
C ILE A 214 -13.86 5.15 13.35
N ASP A 215 -14.24 5.54 12.14
CA ASP A 215 -15.44 5.09 11.47
C ASP A 215 -15.42 3.57 11.22
N LEU A 216 -14.29 3.00 10.80
CA LEU A 216 -14.13 1.54 10.68
C LEU A 216 -14.27 0.83 12.04
N MET A 217 -13.74 1.41 13.12
CA MET A 217 -13.92 0.86 14.47
C MET A 217 -15.40 0.90 14.89
N LYS A 218 -16.12 2.00 14.59
CA LYS A 218 -17.55 2.15 14.89
C LYS A 218 -18.42 1.18 14.11
N ASP A 219 -18.00 0.76 12.92
CA ASP A 219 -18.72 -0.28 12.15
C ASP A 219 -18.82 -1.61 12.90
N LEU A 220 -17.91 -1.86 13.86
CA LEU A 220 -17.95 -3.03 14.74
C LEU A 220 -18.82 -2.84 15.99
N GLY A 221 -19.52 -1.71 16.13
CA GLY A 221 -20.44 -1.42 17.24
C GLY A 221 -19.80 -0.67 18.42
N VAL A 222 -18.52 -0.29 18.34
CA VAL A 222 -17.84 0.46 19.40
C VAL A 222 -18.48 1.84 19.57
N LYS A 223 -18.84 2.18 20.81
CA LYS A 223 -19.45 3.47 21.17
C LYS A 223 -18.38 4.45 21.61
N VAL A 224 -18.55 5.73 21.28
CA VAL A 224 -17.68 6.81 21.76
C VAL A 224 -18.53 7.89 22.39
N VAL A 225 -18.24 8.23 23.64
CA VAL A 225 -18.91 9.28 24.42
C VAL A 225 -17.89 10.37 24.72
N CYS A 226 -18.05 11.51 24.06
CA CYS A 226 -17.22 12.70 24.27
C CYS A 226 -17.61 13.45 25.56
N GLU A 227 -16.76 14.39 25.95
CA GLU A 227 -16.90 15.21 27.17
C GLU A 227 -16.98 14.38 28.47
N LYS A 228 -16.37 13.19 28.47
CA LYS A 228 -16.28 12.30 29.65
C LYS A 228 -14.89 11.71 29.78
N GLY A 229 -14.38 11.59 31.00
CA GLY A 229 -13.08 10.97 31.25
C GLY A 229 -12.72 10.98 32.73
N LEU A 230 -11.61 10.35 33.09
CA LEU A 230 -11.15 10.28 34.48
C LEU A 230 -10.98 11.69 35.09
N GLY A 231 -11.58 11.91 36.25
CA GLY A 231 -11.61 13.20 36.96
C GLY A 231 -12.68 14.18 36.46
N VAL A 232 -13.38 13.89 35.36
CA VAL A 232 -14.49 14.71 34.85
C VAL A 232 -15.80 14.22 35.46
N GLU A 233 -16.59 15.13 36.05
CA GLU A 233 -17.88 14.83 36.69
C GLU A 233 -17.82 13.68 37.72
N GLY A 234 -16.68 13.50 38.39
CA GLY A 234 -16.49 12.45 39.39
C GLY A 234 -16.23 11.05 38.83
N MET A 235 -16.02 10.89 37.51
CA MET A 235 -15.66 9.60 36.92
C MET A 235 -14.28 9.14 37.42
N THR A 236 -14.27 7.98 38.06
CA THR A 236 -13.09 7.28 38.61
C THR A 236 -13.13 5.80 38.24
N LEU A 237 -12.01 5.08 38.42
CA LEU A 237 -12.00 3.63 38.28
C LEU A 237 -13.02 2.98 39.23
N THR A 238 -13.09 3.42 40.48
CA THR A 238 -14.08 2.91 41.45
C THR A 238 -15.51 3.08 40.95
N SER A 239 -15.87 4.27 40.45
CA SER A 239 -17.22 4.49 39.92
C SER A 239 -17.53 3.61 38.69
N LEU A 240 -16.56 3.40 37.78
CA LEU A 240 -16.76 2.51 36.63
C LEU A 240 -16.99 1.06 37.09
N LYS A 241 -16.28 0.62 38.12
CA LYS A 241 -16.49 -0.70 38.71
C LYS A 241 -17.87 -0.84 39.35
N GLU A 242 -18.35 0.20 40.03
CA GLU A 242 -19.70 0.27 40.64
C GLU A 242 -20.81 0.30 39.58
N GLU A 243 -20.59 0.99 38.45
CA GLU A 243 -21.47 0.98 37.27
C GLU A 243 -21.50 -0.39 36.54
N GLY A 244 -20.63 -1.32 36.93
CA GLY A 244 -20.65 -2.71 36.47
C GLY A 244 -19.67 -3.04 35.35
N PHE A 245 -18.81 -2.10 34.93
CA PHE A 245 -17.75 -2.36 33.96
C PHE A 245 -16.81 -3.47 34.44
N LYS A 246 -16.54 -4.44 33.58
CA LYS A 246 -15.75 -5.63 33.94
C LYS A 246 -14.26 -5.45 33.69
N ALA A 247 -13.88 -4.64 32.70
CA ALA A 247 -12.49 -4.25 32.49
C ALA A 247 -12.40 -2.80 32.00
N VAL A 248 -11.28 -2.14 32.32
CA VAL A 248 -10.97 -0.77 31.91
C VAL A 248 -9.62 -0.74 31.18
N PHE A 249 -9.56 -0.05 30.05
CA PHE A 249 -8.30 0.32 29.39
C PHE A 249 -8.05 1.83 29.49
N ILE A 250 -6.89 2.23 29.99
CA ILE A 250 -6.49 3.62 30.14
C ILE A 250 -5.56 4.00 28.99
N GLY A 251 -6.05 4.84 28.08
CA GLY A 251 -5.35 5.32 26.89
C GLY A 251 -5.44 6.85 26.74
N ILE A 252 -5.34 7.58 27.86
CA ILE A 252 -5.51 9.05 27.91
C ILE A 252 -4.31 9.84 27.39
N GLY A 253 -3.19 9.16 27.10
CA GLY A 253 -1.92 9.77 26.72
C GLY A 253 -1.30 10.60 27.86
N LEU A 254 -0.50 11.62 27.51
CA LEU A 254 0.07 12.57 28.46
C LEU A 254 -0.58 13.96 28.27
N PRO A 255 -1.62 14.30 29.04
CA PRO A 255 -2.51 15.40 28.69
C PRO A 255 -1.93 16.80 28.93
N GLN A 256 -0.94 16.99 29.82
CA GLN A 256 -0.41 18.30 30.17
C GLN A 256 0.97 18.58 29.56
N ALA A 257 1.27 19.85 29.28
CA ALA A 257 2.61 20.25 28.82
C ALA A 257 3.64 20.22 29.95
N ASN A 258 4.86 19.81 29.62
CA ASN A 258 6.01 20.01 30.50
C ASN A 258 6.42 21.50 30.49
N ARG A 259 6.09 22.22 31.57
CA ARG A 259 6.34 23.65 31.70
C ARG A 259 7.52 23.93 32.64
N ALA A 260 8.55 24.60 32.12
CA ALA A 260 9.67 25.04 32.94
C ALA A 260 9.30 26.24 33.83
N LYS A 261 9.93 26.35 35.00
CA LYS A 261 9.68 27.40 36.01
C LYS A 261 9.85 28.82 35.45
N ILE A 262 10.82 29.01 34.56
CA ILE A 262 11.10 30.32 33.93
C ILE A 262 9.92 30.88 33.11
N PHE A 263 8.96 30.04 32.74
CA PHE A 263 7.78 30.43 31.99
C PHE A 263 6.54 30.57 32.87
N GLN A 264 6.65 30.44 34.20
CA GLN A 264 5.52 30.56 35.10
C GLN A 264 4.92 31.97 35.03
N GLY A 265 3.60 32.07 35.00
CA GLY A 265 2.87 33.35 34.91
C GLY A 265 2.74 33.95 33.50
N LEU A 266 3.49 33.45 32.51
CA LEU A 266 3.35 33.92 31.12
C LEU A 266 2.06 33.43 30.46
N THR A 267 1.44 34.27 29.64
CA THR A 267 0.18 33.97 28.94
C THR A 267 0.32 34.00 27.42
N MET A 268 -0.68 33.45 26.73
CA MET A 268 -0.75 33.48 25.26
C MET A 268 -0.82 34.92 24.71
N ASP A 269 -1.54 35.81 25.40
CA ASP A 269 -1.66 37.22 25.01
C ASP A 269 -0.32 37.97 25.09
N GLN A 270 0.60 37.49 25.91
CA GLN A 270 1.95 38.02 26.05
C GLN A 270 2.94 37.46 25.01
N GLY A 271 2.51 36.49 24.20
CA GLY A 271 3.33 35.83 23.18
C GLY A 271 3.95 34.50 23.60
N PHE A 272 3.56 33.92 24.74
CA PHE A 272 4.06 32.63 25.21
C PHE A 272 3.03 31.50 25.01
N PHE A 273 3.46 30.41 24.39
CA PHE A 273 2.67 29.20 24.23
C PHE A 273 3.45 27.98 24.71
N THR A 274 2.75 26.97 25.24
CA THR A 274 3.24 25.60 25.18
C THR A 274 2.76 24.93 23.89
N SER A 275 3.37 23.82 23.50
CA SER A 275 2.89 23.00 22.39
C SER A 275 1.43 22.54 22.55
N LYS A 276 1.02 22.23 23.79
CA LYS A 276 -0.36 21.85 24.16
C LYS A 276 -1.36 23.02 24.08
N ASP A 277 -0.87 24.26 24.02
CA ASP A 277 -1.71 25.43 23.69
C ASP A 277 -1.73 25.64 22.17
N PHE A 278 -0.55 25.73 21.57
CA PHE A 278 -0.38 26.20 20.20
C PHE A 278 -0.90 25.24 19.15
N LEU A 279 -0.51 23.96 19.20
CA LEU A 279 -0.86 22.99 18.15
C LEU A 279 -2.38 22.73 18.09
N PRO A 280 -3.10 22.56 19.22
CA PRO A 280 -4.57 22.45 19.18
C PRO A 280 -5.29 23.66 18.58
N MET A 281 -4.78 24.88 18.77
CA MET A 281 -5.33 26.07 18.11
C MET A 281 -5.12 26.02 16.58
N VAL A 282 -3.94 25.59 16.13
CA VAL A 282 -3.67 25.41 14.69
C VAL A 282 -4.50 24.26 14.11
N ALA A 283 -4.63 23.14 14.84
CA ALA A 283 -5.43 22.00 14.42
C ALA A 283 -6.91 22.37 14.29
N SER A 284 -7.51 22.97 15.32
CA SER A 284 -8.93 23.35 15.30
C SER A 284 -9.30 24.34 14.20
N SER A 285 -8.35 25.18 13.76
CA SER A 285 -8.55 26.13 12.66
C SER A 285 -8.28 25.55 11.27
N SER A 286 -7.47 24.50 11.15
CA SER A 286 -7.07 23.90 9.87
C SER A 286 -7.78 22.59 9.53
N LYS A 287 -8.22 21.83 10.54
CA LYS A 287 -8.87 20.52 10.42
C LYS A 287 -10.38 20.67 10.36
N LYS A 288 -10.91 20.70 9.14
CA LYS A 288 -12.37 20.77 8.91
C LYS A 288 -13.03 19.50 9.45
N GLY A 289 -14.03 19.67 10.32
CA GLY A 289 -14.75 18.56 10.95
C GLY A 289 -14.30 18.23 12.39
N MET A 290 -13.12 18.70 12.82
CA MET A 290 -12.61 18.47 14.18
C MET A 290 -13.43 19.20 15.25
N CYS A 291 -13.80 20.46 15.02
CA CYS A 291 -14.62 21.25 15.93
C CYS A 291 -15.80 21.87 15.17
N GLN A 292 -16.96 21.96 15.83
CA GLN A 292 -18.08 22.78 15.33
C GLN A 292 -17.84 24.28 15.51
N CYS A 293 -16.87 24.65 16.37
CA CYS A 293 -16.44 26.01 16.60
C CYS A 293 -15.68 26.56 15.38
N ARG A 294 -15.99 27.79 14.98
CA ARG A 294 -15.23 28.52 13.95
C ARG A 294 -13.96 29.10 14.56
N SER A 295 -12.92 28.29 14.70
CA SER A 295 -11.62 28.76 15.18
C SER A 295 -10.85 29.49 14.07
N SER A 296 -10.38 30.70 14.35
CA SER A 296 -9.43 31.41 13.48
C SER A 296 -8.01 30.91 13.73
N LEU A 297 -7.22 30.83 12.66
CA LEU A 297 -5.82 30.46 12.74
C LEU A 297 -5.05 31.52 13.58
N PRO A 298 -4.15 31.11 14.50
CA PRO A 298 -3.41 32.07 15.33
C PRO A 298 -2.67 33.11 14.49
N GLU A 299 -2.74 34.39 14.89
CA GLU A 299 -2.00 35.46 14.22
C GLU A 299 -0.61 35.63 14.85
N ILE A 300 0.39 34.98 14.29
CA ILE A 300 1.77 35.09 14.74
C ILE A 300 2.53 35.97 13.76
N ARG A 301 2.92 37.19 14.18
CA ARG A 301 3.64 38.15 13.34
C ARG A 301 5.01 38.49 13.92
N GLY A 302 6.07 38.14 13.20
CA GLY A 302 7.44 38.42 13.64
C GLY A 302 8.27 37.17 13.82
N THR A 303 9.11 37.16 14.84
CA THR A 303 10.11 36.12 15.10
C THR A 303 9.64 35.18 16.20
N VAL A 304 9.67 33.88 15.93
CA VAL A 304 9.24 32.84 16.87
C VAL A 304 10.45 32.04 17.33
N ILE A 305 10.56 31.79 18.63
CA ILE A 305 11.48 30.80 19.20
C ILE A 305 10.67 29.56 19.58
N VAL A 306 11.05 28.42 19.05
CA VAL A 306 10.54 27.10 19.45
C VAL A 306 11.62 26.40 20.26
N LEU A 307 11.27 25.92 21.45
CA LEU A 307 12.19 25.30 22.38
C LEU A 307 12.00 23.78 22.39
N GLY A 308 12.97 23.03 21.90
CA GLY A 308 12.94 21.58 21.84
C GLY A 308 13.57 21.01 20.58
N ALA A 309 13.72 19.67 20.56
CA ALA A 309 14.35 18.94 19.45
C ALA A 309 13.69 17.56 19.21
N GLY A 310 12.41 17.40 19.57
CA GLY A 310 11.60 16.24 19.19
C GLY A 310 10.52 16.63 18.18
N ASP A 311 9.69 15.67 17.77
CA ASP A 311 8.65 15.86 16.74
C ASP A 311 7.77 17.09 17.01
N THR A 312 7.31 17.23 18.26
CA THR A 312 6.51 18.38 18.70
C THR A 312 7.17 19.74 18.41
N ALA A 313 8.50 19.84 18.51
CA ALA A 313 9.20 21.09 18.22
C ALA A 313 9.20 21.41 16.72
N PHE A 314 9.38 20.41 15.86
CA PHE A 314 9.38 20.61 14.41
C PHE A 314 7.97 20.87 13.87
N ASP A 315 6.95 20.20 14.42
CA ASP A 315 5.54 20.49 14.13
C ASP A 315 5.16 21.91 14.58
N CYS A 316 5.61 22.36 15.76
CA CYS A 316 5.44 23.75 16.21
C CYS A 316 6.13 24.74 15.26
N ALA A 317 7.36 24.45 14.83
CA ALA A 317 8.14 25.34 13.98
C ALA A 317 7.50 25.53 12.60
N THR A 318 7.12 24.44 11.94
CA THR A 318 6.47 24.46 10.64
C THR A 318 5.06 25.06 10.75
N SER A 319 4.30 24.78 11.82
CA SER A 319 2.98 25.38 12.08
C SER A 319 3.04 26.88 12.38
N ALA A 320 4.12 27.38 13.00
CA ALA A 320 4.32 28.81 13.20
C ALA A 320 4.43 29.58 11.88
N LEU A 321 5.07 28.99 10.86
CA LEU A 321 5.10 29.57 9.51
C LEU A 321 3.69 29.68 8.91
N ARG A 322 2.80 28.71 9.18
CA ARG A 322 1.38 28.75 8.79
C ARG A 322 0.60 29.88 9.45
N CYS A 323 0.98 30.21 10.68
CA CYS A 323 0.39 31.31 11.45
C CYS A 323 0.86 32.70 10.99
N GLY A 324 1.85 32.76 10.09
CA GLY A 324 2.37 34.01 9.52
C GLY A 324 3.71 34.46 10.09
N ALA A 325 4.41 33.58 10.83
CA ALA A 325 5.73 33.88 11.36
C ALA A 325 6.68 34.32 10.23
N LYS A 326 7.41 35.40 10.47
CA LYS A 326 8.42 35.92 9.52
C LYS A 326 9.69 35.08 9.55
N ARG A 327 10.04 34.55 10.72
CA ARG A 327 11.24 33.76 10.99
C ARG A 327 10.99 32.84 12.18
N VAL A 328 11.54 31.63 12.13
CA VAL A 328 11.42 30.65 13.21
C VAL A 328 12.81 30.15 13.58
N TYR A 329 13.12 30.21 14.87
CA TYR A 329 14.30 29.60 15.47
C TYR A 329 13.88 28.36 16.25
N VAL A 330 14.51 27.23 15.98
CA VAL A 330 14.41 26.00 16.77
C VAL A 330 15.65 25.94 17.66
N CYS A 331 15.48 26.25 18.95
CA CYS A 331 16.57 26.27 19.92
C CYS A 331 16.53 25.02 20.79
N PHE A 332 17.70 24.41 21.02
CA PHE A 332 17.80 23.19 21.81
C PHE A 332 19.11 23.14 22.61
N ARG A 333 19.02 22.55 23.81
CA ARG A 333 20.08 22.54 24.82
C ARG A 333 21.25 21.58 24.54
N LYS A 334 21.27 20.90 23.40
CA LYS A 334 22.29 19.91 23.02
C LYS A 334 22.78 20.17 21.58
N GLY A 335 23.63 19.30 21.04
CA GLY A 335 24.11 19.38 19.66
C GLY A 335 23.11 18.85 18.62
N PHE A 336 23.40 19.08 17.33
CA PHE A 336 22.59 18.55 16.22
C PHE A 336 22.49 17.03 16.21
N THR A 337 23.55 16.32 16.64
CA THR A 337 23.58 14.86 16.75
C THR A 337 22.66 14.32 17.85
N ASN A 338 22.10 15.20 18.70
CA ASN A 338 21.20 14.85 19.78
C ASN A 338 19.72 15.22 19.49
N ILE A 339 19.41 15.61 18.25
CA ILE A 339 18.01 15.78 17.82
C ILE A 339 17.30 14.42 17.97
N ARG A 340 16.13 14.42 18.61
CA ARG A 340 15.34 13.22 18.89
C ARG A 340 14.35 12.90 17.77
N ALA A 341 13.92 13.90 17.01
CA ALA A 341 13.08 13.67 15.86
C ALA A 341 13.89 12.99 14.75
N VAL A 342 13.23 12.15 13.97
CA VAL A 342 13.87 11.50 12.84
C VAL A 342 14.31 12.49 11.76
N PRO A 343 15.33 12.15 10.94
CA PRO A 343 15.84 13.04 9.90
C PRO A 343 14.76 13.55 8.94
N GLU A 344 13.75 12.73 8.63
CA GLU A 344 12.65 13.11 7.74
C GLU A 344 11.81 14.27 8.32
N GLU A 345 11.59 14.29 9.63
CA GLU A 345 10.84 15.34 10.31
C GLU A 345 11.66 16.64 10.41
N MET A 346 12.96 16.52 10.70
CA MET A 346 13.89 17.66 10.70
C MET A 346 14.01 18.29 9.31
N GLU A 347 14.06 17.49 8.24
CA GLU A 347 14.25 17.98 6.87
C GLU A 347 13.07 18.87 6.43
N LEU A 348 11.84 18.61 6.90
CA LEU A 348 10.69 19.49 6.63
C LEU A 348 10.93 20.92 7.14
N ALA A 349 11.32 21.07 8.41
CA ALA A 349 11.62 22.38 8.98
C ALA A 349 12.81 23.05 8.29
N LYS A 350 13.83 22.27 7.88
CA LYS A 350 15.01 22.76 7.19
C LYS A 350 14.72 23.24 5.76
N GLU A 351 13.94 22.48 4.99
CA GLU A 351 13.50 22.88 3.65
C GLU A 351 12.72 24.19 3.69
N GLU A 352 11.92 24.39 4.75
CA GLU A 352 11.16 25.61 5.02
C GLU A 352 11.96 26.74 5.66
N GLN A 353 13.28 26.59 5.76
CA GLN A 353 14.21 27.63 6.24
C GLN A 353 14.03 28.01 7.72
N CYS A 354 13.58 27.09 8.57
CA CYS A 354 13.73 27.24 10.02
C CYS A 354 15.24 27.24 10.38
N GLU A 355 15.62 28.08 11.34
CA GLU A 355 17.00 28.18 11.81
C GLU A 355 17.19 27.37 13.09
N PHE A 356 18.26 26.58 13.13
CA PHE A 356 18.53 25.66 14.22
C PHE A 356 19.66 26.22 15.08
N LEU A 357 19.40 26.44 16.37
CA LEU A 357 20.37 26.98 17.32
C LEU A 357 20.65 25.95 18.43
N PRO A 358 21.70 25.11 18.26
CA PRO A 358 22.08 24.11 19.24
C PRO A 358 22.76 24.75 20.45
N PHE A 359 22.97 23.94 21.50
CA PHE A 359 23.74 24.31 22.70
C PHE A 359 23.20 25.52 23.47
N LEU A 360 21.87 25.69 23.50
CA LEU A 360 21.23 26.82 24.19
C LEU A 360 20.20 26.32 25.22
N SER A 361 20.43 26.68 26.50
CA SER A 361 19.46 26.45 27.58
C SER A 361 18.81 27.78 27.99
N PRO A 362 17.47 27.85 28.07
CA PRO A 362 16.78 29.10 28.33
C PRO A 362 16.93 29.54 29.79
N ARG A 363 17.14 30.85 30.01
CA ARG A 363 17.40 31.46 31.32
C ARG A 363 16.35 32.48 31.72
N GLU A 364 16.08 33.47 30.87
CA GLU A 364 15.21 34.59 31.23
C GLU A 364 14.40 35.08 30.03
N VAL A 365 13.08 35.22 30.19
CA VAL A 365 12.21 35.81 29.18
C VAL A 365 12.28 37.32 29.27
N ILE A 366 12.68 37.97 28.18
CA ILE A 366 12.82 39.42 28.10
C ILE A 366 11.45 39.99 27.74
N MET A 367 10.84 40.73 28.66
CA MET A 367 9.53 41.36 28.48
C MET A 367 9.67 42.86 28.17
N LYS A 368 8.87 43.38 27.25
CA LYS A 368 8.75 44.81 26.96
C LYS A 368 7.28 45.18 26.73
N ASN A 369 6.78 46.19 27.43
CA ASN A 369 5.39 46.65 27.35
C ASN A 369 4.36 45.51 27.55
N GLY A 370 4.67 44.57 28.47
CA GLY A 370 3.82 43.40 28.73
C GLY A 370 3.84 42.32 27.65
N GLN A 371 4.72 42.42 26.64
CA GLN A 371 4.87 41.43 25.56
C GLN A 371 6.27 40.82 25.56
N VAL A 372 6.40 39.59 25.08
CA VAL A 372 7.70 38.97 24.82
C VAL A 372 8.47 39.81 23.80
N ALA A 373 9.73 40.12 24.13
CA ALA A 373 10.66 40.84 23.25
C ALA A 373 11.95 40.05 22.97
N GLY A 374 12.13 38.91 23.66
CA GLY A 374 13.22 37.98 23.42
C GLY A 374 13.37 36.93 24.52
N LEU A 375 14.36 36.07 24.35
CA LEU A 375 14.74 35.04 25.32
C LEU A 375 16.27 35.07 25.50
N GLN A 376 16.70 35.16 26.75
CA GLN A 376 18.08 34.98 27.14
C GLN A 376 18.36 33.49 27.35
N PHE A 377 19.48 33.03 26.84
CA PHE A 377 20.00 31.68 26.98
C PHE A 377 21.40 31.72 27.59
N CYS A 378 21.77 30.64 28.26
CA CYS A 378 23.17 30.31 28.52
C CYS A 378 23.62 29.23 27.53
N ARG A 379 24.91 29.20 27.22
CA ARG A 379 25.50 28.13 26.41
C ARG A 379 25.51 26.83 27.19
N THR A 380 25.34 25.72 26.50
CA THR A 380 25.58 24.38 27.06
C THR A 380 26.74 23.68 26.36
N GLU A 381 27.40 22.78 27.06
CA GLU A 381 28.43 21.92 26.49
C GLU A 381 28.45 20.55 27.18
N GLN A 382 29.10 19.59 26.52
CA GLN A 382 29.22 18.23 27.03
C GLN A 382 30.65 18.02 27.53
N THR A 383 30.80 17.51 28.76
CA THR A 383 32.10 17.14 29.32
C THR A 383 32.64 15.88 28.66
N GLU A 384 33.92 15.56 28.89
CA GLU A 384 34.52 14.30 28.43
C GLU A 384 33.80 13.05 29.00
N GLU A 385 33.19 13.19 30.18
CA GLU A 385 32.41 12.13 30.85
C GLU A 385 30.98 12.00 30.29
N GLY A 386 30.56 12.94 29.44
CA GLY A 386 29.25 12.92 28.79
C GLY A 386 28.16 13.73 29.50
N ASP A 387 28.46 14.34 30.65
CA ASP A 387 27.55 15.21 31.38
C ASP A 387 27.38 16.57 30.69
N TRP A 388 26.21 17.20 30.92
CA TRP A 388 25.87 18.47 30.29
C TRP A 388 25.99 19.61 31.29
N LEU A 389 26.86 20.58 30.98
CA LEU A 389 27.07 21.78 31.78
C LEU A 389 26.39 22.99 31.12
N GLU A 390 26.02 23.96 31.96
CA GLU A 390 25.47 25.24 31.54
C GLU A 390 26.46 26.34 31.95
N ASP A 391 26.97 27.09 30.96
CA ASP A 391 27.92 28.17 31.17
C ASP A 391 27.16 29.50 31.30
N GLU A 392 27.06 29.99 32.53
CA GLU A 392 26.34 31.22 32.89
C GLU A 392 27.03 32.49 32.38
N GLU A 393 28.33 32.45 32.07
CA GLU A 393 29.07 33.60 31.54
C GLU A 393 28.82 33.76 30.02
N GLN A 394 28.61 32.65 29.32
CA GLN A 394 28.34 32.63 27.88
C GLN A 394 26.84 32.79 27.57
N VAL A 395 26.39 34.04 27.57
CA VAL A 395 24.97 34.40 27.39
C VAL A 395 24.65 34.79 25.93
N VAL A 396 23.50 34.31 25.43
CA VAL A 396 22.90 34.71 24.15
C VAL A 396 21.55 35.36 24.38
N ARG A 397 21.34 36.58 23.88
CA ARG A 397 20.03 37.26 23.89
C ARG A 397 19.42 37.26 22.51
N LEU A 398 18.43 36.40 22.30
CA LEU A 398 17.75 36.26 21.01
C LEU A 398 16.45 37.06 21.01
N LYS A 399 16.32 38.00 20.07
CA LYS A 399 15.08 38.78 19.90
C LYS A 399 13.98 37.89 19.33
N ALA A 400 12.80 37.97 19.94
CA ALA A 400 11.62 37.23 19.51
C ALA A 400 10.36 37.94 19.98
N ASP A 401 9.29 37.75 19.22
CA ASP A 401 7.95 38.25 19.55
C ASP A 401 7.12 37.14 20.20
N TYR A 402 7.47 35.87 19.94
CA TYR A 402 6.77 34.71 20.47
C TYR A 402 7.73 33.60 20.92
N ILE A 403 7.35 32.87 21.96
CA ILE A 403 8.06 31.69 22.46
C ILE A 403 7.07 30.51 22.51
N ILE A 404 7.46 29.36 21.96
CA ILE A 404 6.71 28.12 21.99
C ILE A 404 7.54 27.05 22.70
N SER A 405 7.10 26.59 23.87
CA SER A 405 7.75 25.51 24.62
C SER A 405 7.27 24.14 24.14
N ALA A 406 8.20 23.32 23.64
CA ALA A 406 7.95 21.96 23.13
C ALA A 406 8.81 20.91 23.88
N PHE A 407 8.85 21.00 25.22
CA PHE A 407 9.63 20.09 26.08
C PHE A 407 9.00 18.71 26.30
N GLY A 408 7.88 18.42 25.64
CA GLY A 408 7.10 17.21 25.81
C GLY A 408 5.91 17.40 26.74
N SER A 409 5.31 16.27 27.12
CA SER A 409 4.06 16.22 27.87
C SER A 409 4.22 15.34 29.11
N MET A 410 3.33 15.48 30.08
CA MET A 410 3.34 14.74 31.34
C MET A 410 1.92 14.54 31.87
N LEU A 411 1.79 13.70 32.89
CA LEU A 411 0.61 13.61 33.74
C LEU A 411 0.90 14.37 35.04
N ASN A 412 0.21 15.48 35.28
CA ASN A 412 0.40 16.27 36.51
C ASN A 412 -0.88 16.86 37.12
N GLU A 413 -2.07 16.51 36.61
CA GLU A 413 -3.35 16.85 37.23
C GLU A 413 -3.66 15.86 38.38
N PRO A 414 -3.65 16.28 39.66
CA PRO A 414 -3.88 15.39 40.79
C PRO A 414 -5.22 14.67 40.72
N GLN A 415 -6.28 15.37 40.28
CA GLN A 415 -7.63 14.81 40.11
C GLN A 415 -7.66 13.60 39.16
N VAL A 416 -6.85 13.61 38.10
CA VAL A 416 -6.78 12.49 37.14
C VAL A 416 -6.02 11.31 37.74
N SER A 417 -4.92 11.58 38.44
CA SER A 417 -4.14 10.55 39.13
C SER A 417 -4.93 9.91 40.28
N GLU A 418 -5.67 10.71 41.06
CA GLU A 418 -6.56 10.26 42.13
C GLU A 418 -7.72 9.42 41.58
N ALA A 419 -8.27 9.80 40.42
CA ALA A 419 -9.31 9.04 39.73
C ALA A 419 -8.84 7.65 39.25
N MET A 420 -7.52 7.42 39.17
CA MET A 420 -6.90 6.13 38.85
C MET A 420 -6.58 5.28 40.08
N ALA A 421 -6.86 5.73 41.31
CA ALA A 421 -6.65 4.90 42.49
C ALA A 421 -7.50 3.61 42.43
N PRO A 422 -6.98 2.46 42.91
CA PRO A 422 -5.72 2.24 43.61
C PRO A 422 -4.54 1.79 42.71
N VAL A 423 -4.56 2.07 41.40
CA VAL A 423 -3.48 1.69 40.49
C VAL A 423 -2.14 2.27 40.95
N LYS A 424 -1.11 1.41 41.03
CA LYS A 424 0.26 1.83 41.38
C LYS A 424 0.85 2.70 40.28
N MET A 425 1.43 3.81 40.69
CA MET A 425 2.20 4.69 39.81
C MET A 425 3.69 4.38 39.94
N ASN A 426 4.43 4.47 38.84
CA ASN A 426 5.87 4.32 38.81
C ASN A 426 6.59 5.64 39.23
N ARG A 427 7.93 5.61 39.26
CA ARG A 427 8.77 6.77 39.61
C ARG A 427 8.60 8.00 38.70
N TRP A 428 8.02 7.83 37.52
CA TRP A 428 7.77 8.89 36.54
C TRP A 428 6.37 9.49 36.66
N GLY A 429 5.57 9.03 37.62
CA GLY A 429 4.20 9.50 37.84
C GLY A 429 3.19 8.98 36.83
N THR A 430 3.49 7.86 36.15
CA THR A 430 2.55 7.18 35.25
C THR A 430 2.17 5.79 35.78
N PRO A 431 1.05 5.19 35.33
CA PRO A 431 0.66 3.85 35.76
C PRO A 431 1.76 2.81 35.52
N GLU A 432 2.05 2.01 36.54
CA GLU A 432 2.92 0.84 36.39
C GLU A 432 2.16 -0.26 35.65
N VAL A 433 2.75 -0.76 34.55
CA VAL A 433 2.18 -1.83 33.74
C VAL A 433 3.18 -2.96 33.53
N ASN A 434 2.67 -4.18 33.41
CA ASN A 434 3.43 -5.30 32.90
C ASN A 434 3.59 -5.17 31.38
N THR A 435 4.83 -5.13 30.89
CA THR A 435 5.15 -4.84 29.48
C THR A 435 4.73 -5.93 28.49
N ASP A 436 4.46 -7.15 28.95
CA ASP A 436 4.00 -8.24 28.09
C ASP A 436 2.49 -8.25 27.94
N THR A 437 1.77 -7.81 28.98
CA THR A 437 0.31 -7.94 29.10
C THR A 437 -0.45 -6.62 29.07
N MET A 438 0.25 -5.50 29.30
CA MET A 438 -0.30 -4.15 29.50
C MET A 438 -1.21 -4.03 30.74
N GLN A 439 -1.20 -5.02 31.62
CA GLN A 439 -1.99 -5.03 32.85
C GLN A 439 -1.34 -4.16 33.92
N THR A 440 -2.15 -3.42 34.67
CA THR A 440 -1.69 -2.63 35.82
C THR A 440 -1.58 -3.48 37.10
N SER A 441 -1.37 -2.85 38.27
CA SER A 441 -1.48 -3.54 39.56
C SER A 441 -2.88 -4.08 39.86
N GLU A 442 -3.91 -3.56 39.19
CA GLU A 442 -5.30 -4.01 39.31
C GLU A 442 -5.64 -4.97 38.15
N PRO A 443 -6.05 -6.22 38.40
CA PRO A 443 -6.20 -7.23 37.35
C PRO A 443 -7.21 -6.88 36.24
N TRP A 444 -8.18 -6.02 36.55
CA TRP A 444 -9.25 -5.60 35.65
C TRP A 444 -8.94 -4.28 34.92
N VAL A 445 -7.76 -3.69 35.17
CA VAL A 445 -7.33 -2.39 34.62
C VAL A 445 -6.04 -2.57 33.82
N PHE A 446 -6.06 -2.09 32.59
CA PHE A 446 -4.96 -2.12 31.63
C PHE A 446 -4.63 -0.69 31.18
N ALA A 447 -3.41 -0.44 30.73
CA ALA A 447 -3.02 0.86 30.20
C ALA A 447 -2.01 0.73 29.05
N GLY A 448 -2.05 1.65 28.09
CA GLY A 448 -1.19 1.60 26.91
C GLY A 448 -1.10 2.93 26.15
N GLY A 449 -0.09 3.07 25.29
CA GLY A 449 0.25 4.33 24.63
C GLY A 449 1.10 5.24 25.53
N ASP A 450 1.13 6.54 25.26
CA ASP A 450 2.01 7.48 25.96
C ASP A 450 1.86 7.44 27.50
N ILE A 451 0.65 7.13 28.00
CA ILE A 451 0.39 7.02 29.45
C ILE A 451 1.13 5.85 30.10
N ALA A 452 1.47 4.79 29.36
CA ALA A 452 2.29 3.71 29.88
C ALA A 452 3.78 4.10 29.99
N GLY A 453 4.20 5.19 29.33
CA GLY A 453 5.59 5.66 29.32
C GLY A 453 6.54 4.77 28.51
N LEU A 454 6.02 3.89 27.66
CA LEU A 454 6.77 2.97 26.81
C LEU A 454 6.80 3.43 25.35
N ALA A 455 5.64 3.77 24.81
CA ALA A 455 5.49 4.22 23.43
C ALA A 455 5.98 5.65 23.23
N ASN A 456 6.63 5.91 22.08
CA ASN A 456 6.99 7.24 21.62
C ASN A 456 6.34 7.60 20.27
N THR A 457 5.65 6.64 19.65
CA THR A 457 5.06 6.76 18.32
C THR A 457 3.60 6.29 18.29
N THR A 458 2.86 6.72 17.26
CA THR A 458 1.48 6.26 17.03
C THR A 458 1.42 4.74 16.87
N VAL A 459 2.35 4.12 16.15
CA VAL A 459 2.32 2.67 15.87
C VAL A 459 2.64 1.84 17.11
N GLU A 460 3.50 2.32 18.01
CA GLU A 460 3.73 1.67 19.31
C GLU A 460 2.49 1.79 20.20
N SER A 461 1.85 2.96 20.25
CA SER A 461 0.59 3.14 20.98
C SER A 461 -0.52 2.20 20.47
N VAL A 462 -0.62 2.03 19.15
CA VAL A 462 -1.52 1.04 18.54
C VAL A 462 -1.15 -0.37 18.98
N ASN A 463 0.14 -0.70 19.04
CA ASN A 463 0.59 -2.01 19.49
C ASN A 463 0.27 -2.27 20.97
N ASP A 464 0.43 -1.29 21.85
CA ASP A 464 0.04 -1.44 23.26
C ASP A 464 -1.45 -1.77 23.39
N GLY A 465 -2.31 -1.09 22.63
CA GLY A 465 -3.74 -1.41 22.57
C GLY A 465 -4.03 -2.80 22.01
N LYS A 466 -3.30 -3.22 20.96
CA LYS A 466 -3.39 -4.56 20.37
C LYS A 466 -3.01 -5.62 21.40
N GLN A 467 -1.89 -5.44 22.09
CA GLN A 467 -1.41 -6.36 23.12
C GLN A 467 -2.39 -6.44 24.29
N ALA A 468 -2.83 -5.28 24.81
CA ALA A 468 -3.81 -5.21 25.89
C ALA A 468 -5.11 -5.94 25.54
N SER A 469 -5.60 -5.83 24.30
CA SER A 469 -6.86 -6.47 23.89
C SER A 469 -6.89 -7.98 24.11
N TRP A 470 -5.77 -8.68 23.83
CA TRP A 470 -5.67 -10.12 24.06
C TRP A 470 -5.70 -10.46 25.54
N HIS A 471 -5.02 -9.67 26.38
CA HIS A 471 -4.95 -9.93 27.81
C HIS A 471 -6.24 -9.52 28.55
N ILE A 472 -6.92 -8.47 28.08
CA ILE A 472 -8.30 -8.15 28.48
C ILE A 472 -9.21 -9.32 28.12
N HIS A 473 -9.12 -9.86 26.90
CA HIS A 473 -9.90 -11.02 26.51
C HIS A 473 -9.64 -12.23 27.42
N ARG A 474 -8.37 -12.57 27.68
CA ARG A 474 -8.01 -13.65 28.61
C ARG A 474 -8.57 -13.42 30.02
N TYR A 475 -8.46 -12.20 30.54
CA TYR A 475 -9.01 -11.82 31.83
C TYR A 475 -10.54 -12.00 31.85
N MET A 476 -11.24 -11.46 30.86
CA MET A 476 -12.70 -11.55 30.75
C MET A 476 -13.19 -13.00 30.66
N GLN A 477 -12.54 -13.85 29.86
CA GLN A 477 -12.91 -15.26 29.77
C GLN A 477 -12.62 -16.02 31.08
N SER A 478 -11.56 -15.63 31.81
CA SER A 478 -11.25 -16.24 33.10
C SER A 478 -12.31 -15.98 34.17
N LEU A 479 -13.01 -14.84 34.12
CA LEU A 479 -14.13 -14.54 35.02
C LEU A 479 -15.30 -15.51 34.86
N CYS A 480 -15.41 -16.17 33.70
CA CYS A 480 -16.44 -17.15 33.40
C CYS A 480 -15.90 -18.60 33.44
N GLY A 481 -14.71 -18.82 34.02
CA GLY A 481 -14.10 -20.14 34.13
C GLY A 481 -13.59 -20.72 32.80
N GLN A 482 -13.53 -19.93 31.73
CA GLN A 482 -13.01 -20.36 30.44
C GLN A 482 -11.50 -20.14 30.34
N ARG A 483 -10.81 -21.06 29.67
CA ARG A 483 -9.38 -20.94 29.36
C ARG A 483 -9.19 -20.58 27.90
N VAL A 484 -8.46 -19.50 27.66
CA VAL A 484 -8.01 -19.08 26.34
C VAL A 484 -6.56 -19.53 26.13
N ASP A 485 -6.21 -19.85 24.89
CA ASP A 485 -4.85 -20.22 24.48
C ASP A 485 -3.82 -19.19 25.00
N PRO A 486 -2.65 -19.60 25.52
CA PRO A 486 -1.59 -18.65 25.87
C PRO A 486 -1.05 -17.89 24.66
N VAL A 487 -1.09 -18.47 23.46
CA VAL A 487 -0.63 -17.85 22.21
C VAL A 487 -1.71 -16.91 21.66
N PRO A 488 -1.42 -15.61 21.46
CA PRO A 488 -2.36 -14.67 20.87
C PRO A 488 -2.91 -15.10 19.51
N LYS A 489 -4.24 -15.13 19.40
CA LYS A 489 -4.99 -15.39 18.15
C LYS A 489 -5.99 -14.26 17.91
N LEU A 490 -5.47 -13.06 17.64
CA LEU A 490 -6.30 -11.90 17.34
C LEU A 490 -6.90 -12.05 15.93
N PRO A 491 -8.21 -11.78 15.74
CA PRO A 491 -8.83 -11.88 14.42
C PRO A 491 -8.33 -10.79 13.46
N LEU A 492 -8.33 -11.14 12.17
CA LEU A 492 -7.97 -10.24 11.07
C LEU A 492 -9.02 -9.14 10.85
N PHE A 493 -8.71 -8.22 9.93
CA PHE A 493 -9.68 -7.27 9.39
C PHE A 493 -10.55 -7.95 8.33
N TYR A 494 -11.86 -7.66 8.36
CA TYR A 494 -12.82 -8.16 7.39
C TYR A 494 -13.72 -7.06 6.82
N SER A 495 -14.13 -7.22 5.57
CA SER A 495 -15.18 -6.43 4.91
C SER A 495 -16.16 -7.32 4.15
N ALA A 496 -17.22 -6.74 3.60
CA ALA A 496 -18.17 -7.46 2.75
C ALA A 496 -17.52 -8.13 1.51
N ILE A 497 -16.35 -7.65 1.08
CA ILE A 497 -15.58 -8.28 -0.01
C ILE A 497 -15.18 -9.71 0.36
N ASP A 498 -14.84 -9.98 1.62
CA ASP A 498 -14.29 -11.29 2.01
C ASP A 498 -15.33 -12.41 1.92
N GLN A 499 -16.62 -12.07 1.92
CA GLN A 499 -17.73 -13.01 1.77
C GLN A 499 -18.07 -13.33 0.30
N VAL A 500 -17.44 -12.67 -0.67
CA VAL A 500 -17.69 -12.95 -2.09
C VAL A 500 -17.27 -14.38 -2.41
N ASP A 501 -18.21 -15.15 -2.96
CA ASP A 501 -17.95 -16.49 -3.48
C ASP A 501 -17.18 -16.39 -4.80
N ILE A 502 -16.06 -17.11 -4.87
CA ILE A 502 -15.21 -17.23 -6.05
C ILE A 502 -15.05 -18.69 -6.49
N SER A 503 -15.87 -19.59 -5.96
CA SER A 503 -15.90 -20.98 -6.39
C SER A 503 -16.40 -21.10 -7.83
N VAL A 504 -15.98 -22.18 -8.50
CA VAL A 504 -16.38 -22.48 -9.88
C VAL A 504 -16.53 -23.98 -10.07
N GLU A 505 -17.47 -24.39 -10.91
CA GLU A 505 -17.68 -25.79 -11.28
C GLU A 505 -17.31 -26.00 -12.76
N VAL A 506 -16.51 -27.03 -13.04
CA VAL A 506 -16.04 -27.37 -14.40
C VAL A 506 -16.09 -28.89 -14.56
N CYS A 507 -16.79 -29.40 -15.57
CA CYS A 507 -16.91 -30.85 -15.83
C CYS A 507 -17.39 -31.67 -14.59
N GLY A 508 -18.30 -31.12 -13.79
CA GLY A 508 -18.78 -31.75 -12.54
C GLY A 508 -17.79 -31.71 -11.38
N ILE A 509 -16.66 -31.01 -11.55
CA ILE A 509 -15.64 -30.83 -10.52
C ILE A 509 -15.82 -29.45 -9.89
N LYS A 510 -15.97 -29.41 -8.56
CA LYS A 510 -16.07 -28.16 -7.80
C LYS A 510 -14.71 -27.69 -7.33
N PHE A 511 -14.37 -26.45 -7.67
CA PHE A 511 -13.16 -25.75 -7.27
C PHE A 511 -13.53 -24.67 -6.24
N PRO A 512 -12.88 -24.61 -5.06
CA PRO A 512 -13.18 -23.60 -4.05
C PRO A 512 -12.76 -22.18 -4.49
N ASN A 513 -11.83 -22.09 -5.44
CA ASN A 513 -11.42 -20.88 -6.14
C ASN A 513 -10.81 -21.28 -7.50
N PRO A 514 -10.69 -20.37 -8.48
CA PRO A 514 -10.30 -20.74 -9.84
C PRO A 514 -8.77 -20.85 -10.01
N PHE A 515 -7.97 -20.71 -8.96
CA PHE A 515 -6.51 -20.65 -9.05
C PHE A 515 -5.88 -21.99 -8.67
N GLY A 516 -4.93 -22.45 -9.49
CA GLY A 516 -4.22 -23.69 -9.25
C GLY A 516 -2.77 -23.68 -9.68
N LEU A 517 -1.99 -24.61 -9.14
CA LEU A 517 -0.59 -24.79 -9.56
C LEU A 517 -0.52 -25.57 -10.87
N ALA A 518 0.19 -25.04 -11.86
CA ALA A 518 0.46 -25.74 -13.11
C ALA A 518 1.45 -26.90 -12.91
N SER A 519 1.42 -27.88 -13.81
CA SER A 519 2.40 -28.98 -13.86
C SER A 519 3.80 -28.46 -14.18
N ALA A 520 4.60 -28.15 -13.17
CA ALA A 520 5.80 -27.31 -13.32
C ALA A 520 6.73 -27.39 -12.08
N PRO A 521 7.84 -26.60 -12.00
CA PRO A 521 8.73 -26.62 -10.83
C PRO A 521 8.02 -26.43 -9.47
N PRO A 522 6.98 -25.57 -9.32
CA PRO A 522 6.21 -25.45 -8.08
C PRO A 522 5.48 -26.73 -7.64
N THR A 523 5.37 -27.75 -8.50
CA THR A 523 4.76 -29.04 -8.18
C THR A 523 5.74 -30.21 -8.37
N THR A 524 7.04 -29.95 -8.16
CA THR A 524 8.11 -30.96 -8.26
C THR A 524 7.92 -32.14 -7.29
N SER A 525 7.26 -31.94 -6.16
CA SER A 525 6.99 -32.99 -5.16
C SER A 525 5.63 -32.82 -4.48
N THR A 526 5.16 -33.91 -3.90
CA THR A 526 3.89 -34.00 -3.16
C THR A 526 3.86 -33.08 -1.96
N ALA A 527 4.97 -32.98 -1.23
CA ALA A 527 5.10 -32.07 -0.08
C ALA A 527 4.95 -30.58 -0.49
N MET A 528 5.27 -30.22 -1.73
CA MET A 528 5.02 -28.87 -2.24
C MET A 528 3.53 -28.63 -2.50
N ILE A 529 2.85 -29.59 -3.13
CA ILE A 529 1.41 -29.51 -3.38
C ILE A 529 0.62 -29.46 -2.06
N ARG A 530 0.99 -30.30 -1.09
CA ARG A 530 0.42 -30.25 0.27
C ARG A 530 0.49 -28.85 0.87
N ARG A 531 1.68 -28.25 0.89
CA ARG A 531 1.86 -26.89 1.41
C ARG A 531 1.07 -25.86 0.60
N ALA A 532 0.94 -26.02 -0.70
CA ALA A 532 0.09 -25.14 -1.50
C ALA A 532 -1.39 -25.26 -1.11
N PHE A 533 -1.90 -26.47 -0.86
CA PHE A 533 -3.27 -26.64 -0.36
C PHE A 533 -3.46 -26.06 1.04
N GLU A 534 -2.48 -26.20 1.93
CA GLU A 534 -2.48 -25.55 3.25
C GLU A 534 -2.52 -24.02 3.14
N GLN A 535 -1.94 -23.43 2.09
CA GLN A 535 -2.04 -21.99 1.80
C GLN A 535 -3.36 -21.58 1.12
N GLY A 536 -4.21 -22.53 0.68
CA GLY A 536 -5.52 -22.24 0.10
C GLY A 536 -5.59 -22.30 -1.44
N TRP A 537 -4.60 -22.89 -2.13
CA TRP A 537 -4.70 -23.13 -3.57
C TRP A 537 -5.88 -24.05 -3.90
N GLY A 538 -6.72 -23.64 -4.85
CA GLY A 538 -7.96 -24.35 -5.16
C GLY A 538 -7.73 -25.70 -5.83
N PHE A 539 -6.67 -25.82 -6.62
CA PHE A 539 -6.24 -27.08 -7.24
C PHE A 539 -4.73 -27.10 -7.54
N ALA A 540 -4.19 -28.27 -7.87
CA ALA A 540 -2.80 -28.39 -8.30
C ALA A 540 -2.64 -29.55 -9.29
N LEU A 541 -1.74 -29.37 -10.26
CA LEU A 541 -1.34 -30.42 -11.18
C LEU A 541 -0.05 -31.05 -10.67
N THR A 542 0.01 -32.39 -10.64
CA THR A 542 1.28 -33.09 -10.45
C THR A 542 2.27 -32.69 -11.54
N LYS A 543 3.58 -32.73 -11.26
CA LYS A 543 4.58 -32.66 -12.33
C LYS A 543 4.33 -33.86 -13.25
N THR A 544 4.23 -33.61 -14.56
CA THR A 544 4.01 -34.65 -15.58
C THR A 544 4.94 -35.83 -15.30
N PHE A 545 4.43 -37.05 -15.28
CA PHE A 545 5.22 -38.26 -15.04
C PHE A 545 4.92 -39.31 -16.10
N GLY A 546 5.89 -40.18 -16.36
CA GLY A 546 5.78 -41.27 -17.33
C GLY A 546 5.80 -42.64 -16.67
N LEU A 547 5.66 -43.68 -17.49
CA LEU A 547 5.85 -45.06 -17.05
C LEU A 547 7.34 -45.31 -16.76
N ASN A 548 7.66 -46.38 -16.04
CA ASN A 548 9.04 -46.71 -15.68
C ASN A 548 9.98 -46.86 -16.90
N LYS A 549 9.45 -47.28 -18.05
CA LYS A 549 10.22 -47.38 -19.31
C LYS A 549 10.61 -46.01 -19.90
N ASP A 550 9.94 -44.95 -19.47
CA ASP A 550 10.07 -43.58 -19.98
C ASP A 550 10.69 -42.64 -18.92
N LEU A 551 11.42 -43.21 -17.94
CA LEU A 551 12.13 -42.41 -16.95
C LEU A 551 13.16 -41.50 -17.62
N VAL A 552 13.27 -40.28 -17.09
CA VAL A 552 14.15 -39.24 -17.60
C VAL A 552 15.14 -38.81 -16.52
N THR A 553 16.24 -38.18 -16.96
CA THR A 553 17.20 -37.52 -16.08
C THR A 553 17.36 -36.07 -16.55
N ASN A 554 17.17 -35.12 -15.65
CA ASN A 554 17.34 -33.70 -15.95
C ASN A 554 18.82 -33.32 -16.09
N VAL A 555 19.08 -32.30 -16.89
CA VAL A 555 20.40 -31.65 -16.96
C VAL A 555 20.49 -30.43 -16.03
N SER A 556 21.69 -29.89 -15.84
CA SER A 556 21.92 -28.63 -15.11
C SER A 556 23.06 -27.82 -15.74
N PRO A 557 22.94 -26.47 -15.78
CA PRO A 557 21.78 -25.64 -15.43
C PRO A 557 20.61 -25.80 -16.42
N ARG A 558 19.36 -25.61 -15.96
CA ARG A 558 18.16 -25.88 -16.77
C ARG A 558 17.00 -24.88 -16.68
N ILE A 559 17.03 -23.94 -15.73
CA ILE A 559 16.04 -22.86 -15.63
C ILE A 559 16.82 -21.56 -15.52
N VAL A 560 16.50 -20.58 -16.36
CA VAL A 560 17.15 -19.28 -16.38
C VAL A 560 16.14 -18.14 -16.38
N ARG A 561 16.54 -16.98 -15.85
CA ARG A 561 15.75 -15.76 -15.95
C ARG A 561 15.57 -15.32 -17.40
N GLY A 562 14.48 -14.61 -17.65
CA GLY A 562 14.20 -13.96 -18.92
C GLY A 562 15.10 -12.76 -19.20
N THR A 563 15.42 -12.51 -20.45
CA THR A 563 16.07 -11.27 -20.96
C THR A 563 15.05 -10.32 -21.60
N THR A 564 13.77 -10.70 -21.61
CA THR A 564 12.65 -10.05 -22.30
C THR A 564 12.30 -8.65 -21.78
N SER A 565 12.78 -8.27 -20.59
CA SER A 565 12.65 -6.92 -20.02
C SER A 565 14.01 -6.28 -19.69
N GLY A 566 15.07 -6.67 -20.41
CA GLY A 566 16.42 -6.13 -20.23
C GLY A 566 17.10 -6.59 -18.94
N HIS A 567 18.10 -5.84 -18.49
CA HIS A 567 18.97 -6.20 -17.35
C HIS A 567 18.36 -5.89 -15.97
N VAL A 568 17.08 -6.19 -15.76
CA VAL A 568 16.38 -6.04 -14.47
C VAL A 568 16.42 -7.36 -13.70
N TYR A 569 17.10 -7.42 -12.57
CA TYR A 569 17.27 -8.62 -11.74
C TYR A 569 16.34 -8.60 -10.52
N GLY A 570 16.25 -9.73 -9.81
CA GLY A 570 15.44 -9.84 -8.60
C GLY A 570 13.95 -10.04 -8.90
N PRO A 571 13.04 -9.38 -8.17
CA PRO A 571 11.61 -9.68 -8.18
C PRO A 571 10.97 -9.43 -9.55
N GLY A 572 9.90 -10.16 -9.84
CA GLY A 572 9.05 -9.89 -11.01
C GLY A 572 9.75 -10.10 -12.36
N GLN A 573 10.55 -11.16 -12.49
CA GLN A 573 11.11 -11.53 -13.80
C GLN A 573 9.98 -11.71 -14.81
N SER A 574 10.06 -10.97 -15.91
CA SER A 574 9.04 -10.92 -16.96
C SER A 574 8.86 -12.26 -17.68
N SER A 575 9.89 -13.10 -17.70
CA SER A 575 9.81 -14.48 -18.16
C SER A 575 10.87 -15.36 -17.51
N PHE A 576 10.73 -16.66 -17.70
CA PHE A 576 11.79 -17.65 -17.51
C PHE A 576 11.93 -18.47 -18.79
N LEU A 577 13.08 -19.10 -18.98
CA LEU A 577 13.23 -20.19 -19.94
C LEU A 577 13.71 -21.44 -19.21
N ASN A 578 13.13 -22.58 -19.57
CA ASN A 578 13.52 -23.86 -19.03
C ASN A 578 13.80 -24.89 -20.14
N ILE A 579 14.81 -25.72 -19.90
CA ILE A 579 15.09 -26.97 -20.64
C ILE A 579 14.87 -28.18 -19.73
N GLU A 580 13.87 -28.08 -18.85
CA GLU A 580 13.50 -29.14 -17.91
C GLU A 580 12.61 -30.19 -18.62
N LEU A 581 12.75 -31.44 -18.21
CA LEU A 581 11.95 -32.56 -18.71
C LEU A 581 10.70 -32.79 -17.82
N ILE A 582 10.05 -33.95 -18.02
CA ILE A 582 9.03 -34.46 -17.10
C ILE A 582 9.65 -34.81 -15.73
N SER A 583 8.84 -35.24 -14.78
CA SER A 583 9.27 -35.63 -13.44
C SER A 583 10.31 -36.75 -13.50
N GLU A 584 11.37 -36.64 -12.70
CA GLU A 584 12.32 -37.73 -12.43
C GLU A 584 11.76 -38.74 -11.42
N LYS A 585 10.59 -38.44 -10.80
CA LYS A 585 9.92 -39.34 -9.87
C LYS A 585 8.98 -40.29 -10.62
N THR A 586 8.88 -41.52 -10.11
CA THR A 586 8.15 -42.61 -10.76
C THR A 586 6.63 -42.40 -10.74
N ALA A 587 5.92 -43.11 -11.63
CA ALA A 587 4.46 -43.17 -11.59
C ALA A 587 3.94 -43.68 -10.23
N ALA A 588 4.59 -44.68 -9.64
CA ALA A 588 4.22 -45.21 -8.33
C ALA A 588 4.23 -44.12 -7.24
N TYR A 589 5.29 -43.30 -7.21
CA TYR A 589 5.38 -42.15 -6.29
C TYR A 589 4.17 -41.22 -6.46
N TRP A 590 3.85 -40.83 -7.70
CA TRP A 590 2.78 -39.89 -7.96
C TRP A 590 1.38 -40.46 -7.69
N CYS A 591 1.12 -41.71 -8.05
CA CYS A 591 -0.15 -42.36 -7.75
C CYS A 591 -0.41 -42.47 -6.24
N GLN A 592 0.60 -42.88 -5.47
CA GLN A 592 0.50 -42.91 -4.00
C GLN A 592 0.27 -41.51 -3.43
N SER A 593 1.05 -40.54 -3.92
CA SER A 593 0.98 -39.14 -3.49
C SER A 593 -0.38 -38.50 -3.73
N VAL A 594 -0.99 -38.80 -4.87
CA VAL A 594 -2.32 -38.32 -5.23
C VAL A 594 -3.37 -38.89 -4.28
N ALA A 595 -3.29 -40.19 -3.96
CA ALA A 595 -4.17 -40.79 -2.96
C ALA A 595 -4.02 -40.14 -1.57
N GLU A 596 -2.78 -39.86 -1.13
CA GLU A 596 -2.51 -39.15 0.13
C GLU A 596 -3.07 -37.73 0.14
N LEU A 597 -2.86 -36.97 -0.94
CA LEU A 597 -3.37 -35.60 -1.05
C LEU A 597 -4.90 -35.57 -1.06
N LYS A 598 -5.56 -36.50 -1.75
CA LYS A 598 -7.02 -36.57 -1.80
C LYS A 598 -7.64 -36.97 -0.47
N ARG A 599 -6.99 -37.87 0.27
CA ARG A 599 -7.42 -38.23 1.63
C ARG A 599 -7.36 -37.02 2.56
N ASP A 600 -6.29 -36.24 2.47
CA ASP A 600 -6.03 -35.16 3.43
C ASP A 600 -6.70 -33.83 3.02
N PHE A 601 -6.95 -33.63 1.73
CA PHE A 601 -7.54 -32.42 1.14
C PHE A 601 -8.73 -32.74 0.21
N PRO A 602 -9.84 -33.30 0.73
CA PRO A 602 -10.97 -33.72 -0.10
C PRO A 602 -11.69 -32.58 -0.82
N ASN A 603 -11.50 -31.33 -0.36
CA ASN A 603 -12.17 -30.13 -0.88
C ASN A 603 -11.31 -29.32 -1.87
N ASN A 604 -10.02 -29.62 -2.02
CA ASN A 604 -9.12 -28.93 -2.95
C ASN A 604 -9.24 -29.57 -4.35
N VAL A 605 -10.44 -29.45 -4.94
CA VAL A 605 -11.03 -30.21 -6.07
C VAL A 605 -11.85 -31.41 -5.55
N ARG A 606 -13.12 -31.55 -5.97
CA ARG A 606 -13.99 -32.68 -5.60
C ARG A 606 -14.60 -33.33 -6.82
N PHE A 607 -14.31 -34.61 -7.04
CA PHE A 607 -15.04 -35.52 -7.92
C PHE A 607 -15.75 -36.63 -7.12
N PRO A 608 -16.91 -37.16 -7.55
CA PRO A 608 -17.71 -38.07 -6.72
C PRO A 608 -17.07 -39.43 -6.42
N GLU A 609 -16.19 -39.97 -7.29
CA GLU A 609 -15.64 -41.34 -7.14
C GLU A 609 -14.30 -41.51 -7.91
N SER A 610 -13.12 -41.23 -7.30
CA SER A 610 -11.79 -41.70 -7.78
C SER A 610 -10.60 -41.13 -6.99
N GLY A 611 -9.44 -41.81 -7.07
CA GLY A 611 -8.18 -41.37 -6.46
C GLY A 611 -7.55 -40.11 -7.07
N ALA A 612 -7.90 -39.71 -8.30
CA ALA A 612 -7.57 -38.41 -8.91
C ALA A 612 -8.85 -37.79 -9.50
N ASP A 613 -9.06 -36.48 -9.37
CA ASP A 613 -10.29 -35.84 -9.84
C ASP A 613 -10.38 -35.69 -11.37
N ALA A 614 -9.22 -35.53 -12.03
CA ALA A 614 -9.11 -35.43 -13.48
C ALA A 614 -7.68 -35.77 -13.94
N LEU A 615 -7.49 -35.97 -15.26
CA LEU A 615 -6.18 -36.12 -15.88
C LEU A 615 -5.84 -34.90 -16.77
N GLU A 616 -4.56 -34.54 -16.84
CA GLU A 616 -4.07 -33.56 -17.83
C GLU A 616 -3.02 -34.24 -18.73
N LEU A 617 -3.31 -34.32 -20.03
CA LEU A 617 -2.44 -34.95 -21.01
C LEU A 617 -1.40 -33.95 -21.50
N ASN A 618 -0.13 -34.19 -21.18
CA ASN A 618 0.96 -33.34 -21.68
C ASN A 618 1.37 -33.75 -23.10
N LEU A 619 0.75 -33.10 -24.09
CA LEU A 619 1.06 -33.29 -25.51
C LEU A 619 2.06 -32.26 -26.06
N SER A 620 2.72 -31.49 -25.19
CA SER A 620 3.14 -30.14 -25.55
C SER A 620 4.54 -29.74 -25.12
N CYS A 621 5.31 -30.65 -24.51
CA CYS A 621 6.68 -30.34 -24.10
C CYS A 621 7.55 -30.00 -25.33
N PRO A 622 8.18 -28.81 -25.41
CA PRO A 622 8.92 -28.35 -26.59
C PRO A 622 10.20 -29.16 -26.85
N HIS A 623 10.68 -29.92 -25.87
CA HIS A 623 11.86 -30.80 -25.97
C HIS A 623 11.51 -32.23 -26.42
N GLY A 624 10.28 -32.48 -26.86
CA GLY A 624 9.86 -33.80 -27.33
C GLY A 624 10.75 -34.32 -28.47
N MET A 625 11.19 -35.57 -28.39
CA MET A 625 11.98 -36.19 -29.46
C MET A 625 11.07 -36.45 -30.66
N GLY A 626 11.18 -35.62 -31.71
CA GLY A 626 10.42 -35.80 -32.96
C GLY A 626 10.58 -37.18 -33.58
N GLU A 627 11.78 -37.75 -33.48
CA GLU A 627 12.12 -39.10 -33.97
C GLU A 627 11.40 -40.24 -33.22
N ARG A 628 10.85 -39.97 -32.02
CA ARG A 628 10.08 -40.94 -31.22
C ARG A 628 8.60 -40.59 -31.12
N GLY A 629 8.13 -39.57 -31.84
CA GLY A 629 6.72 -39.16 -31.84
C GLY A 629 6.19 -38.82 -30.45
N MET A 630 6.91 -38.02 -29.65
CA MET A 630 6.49 -37.62 -28.30
C MET A 630 6.53 -36.10 -28.09
N GLY A 631 5.73 -35.60 -27.15
CA GLY A 631 5.69 -34.18 -26.78
C GLY A 631 5.21 -33.30 -27.94
N LEU A 632 5.96 -32.24 -28.25
CA LEU A 632 5.64 -31.28 -29.32
C LEU A 632 5.22 -31.95 -30.64
N ALA A 633 5.85 -33.06 -31.01
CA ALA A 633 5.54 -33.80 -32.23
C ALA A 633 4.09 -34.32 -32.28
N CYS A 634 3.52 -34.70 -31.13
CA CYS A 634 2.11 -35.10 -31.05
C CYS A 634 1.18 -33.89 -31.00
N GLY A 635 1.51 -32.89 -30.18
CA GLY A 635 0.65 -31.72 -29.95
C GLY A 635 0.54 -30.76 -31.13
N GLN A 636 1.35 -30.95 -32.17
CA GLN A 636 1.30 -30.19 -33.42
C GLN A 636 0.47 -30.88 -34.52
N ASP A 637 0.12 -32.15 -34.35
CA ASP A 637 -0.66 -32.93 -35.31
C ASP A 637 -2.08 -33.20 -34.78
N PRO A 638 -3.13 -32.59 -35.38
CA PRO A 638 -4.51 -32.84 -35.00
C PRO A 638 -4.91 -34.32 -35.01
N VAL A 639 -4.35 -35.13 -35.93
CA VAL A 639 -4.68 -36.56 -36.01
C VAL A 639 -4.17 -37.31 -34.80
N MET A 640 -2.91 -37.06 -34.40
CA MET A 640 -2.33 -37.68 -33.20
C MET A 640 -3.07 -37.24 -31.94
N VAL A 641 -3.37 -35.94 -31.78
CA VAL A 641 -4.12 -35.43 -30.62
C VAL A 641 -5.49 -36.10 -30.50
N ARG A 642 -6.23 -36.20 -31.61
CA ARG A 642 -7.54 -36.88 -31.63
C ARG A 642 -7.43 -38.33 -31.20
N ASN A 643 -6.46 -39.07 -31.74
CA ASN A 643 -6.28 -40.48 -31.43
C ASN A 643 -5.86 -40.72 -29.97
N ILE A 644 -4.94 -39.91 -29.45
CA ILE A 644 -4.53 -39.99 -28.04
C ILE A 644 -5.72 -39.72 -27.11
N CYS A 645 -6.52 -38.69 -27.40
CA CYS A 645 -7.72 -38.41 -26.61
C CYS A 645 -8.72 -39.57 -26.68
N ARG A 646 -8.92 -40.21 -27.85
CA ARG A 646 -9.78 -41.39 -27.98
C ARG A 646 -9.31 -42.55 -27.12
N TRP A 647 -8.00 -42.81 -27.11
CA TRP A 647 -7.42 -43.88 -26.28
C TRP A 647 -7.63 -43.61 -24.78
N VAL A 648 -7.40 -42.37 -24.34
CA VAL A 648 -7.61 -42.00 -22.93
C VAL A 648 -9.09 -42.07 -22.56
N ARG A 649 -9.97 -41.53 -23.40
CA ARG A 649 -11.42 -41.58 -23.17
C ARG A 649 -11.94 -43.01 -23.04
N ALA A 650 -11.41 -43.94 -23.83
CA ALA A 650 -11.76 -45.36 -23.75
C ALA A 650 -11.22 -46.05 -22.48
N ALA A 651 -10.15 -45.51 -21.88
CA ALA A 651 -9.48 -46.11 -20.72
C ALA A 651 -9.96 -45.60 -19.37
N THR A 652 -10.65 -44.46 -19.30
CA THR A 652 -11.09 -43.86 -18.03
C THR A 652 -12.45 -43.20 -18.13
N SER A 653 -13.17 -43.10 -17.00
CA SER A 653 -14.44 -42.38 -16.86
C SER A 653 -14.26 -40.96 -16.31
N ILE A 654 -13.19 -40.68 -15.56
CA ILE A 654 -12.94 -39.34 -14.98
C ILE A 654 -12.63 -38.32 -16.08
N PRO A 655 -12.91 -37.02 -15.85
CA PRO A 655 -12.62 -35.99 -16.83
C PRO A 655 -11.12 -35.91 -17.19
N PHE A 656 -10.81 -35.60 -18.44
CA PHE A 656 -9.43 -35.30 -18.84
C PHE A 656 -9.30 -34.13 -19.80
N PHE A 657 -8.17 -33.43 -19.68
CA PHE A 657 -7.87 -32.20 -20.41
C PHE A 657 -6.60 -32.38 -21.26
N ALA A 658 -6.66 -32.04 -22.54
CA ALA A 658 -5.46 -32.03 -23.37
C ALA A 658 -4.71 -30.70 -23.21
N LYS A 659 -3.46 -30.72 -22.72
CA LYS A 659 -2.62 -29.53 -22.62
C LYS A 659 -1.99 -29.23 -23.96
N LEU A 660 -2.31 -28.07 -24.53
CA LEU A 660 -1.95 -27.67 -25.90
C LEU A 660 -0.67 -26.85 -25.95
N THR A 661 0.06 -26.98 -27.06
CA THR A 661 1.28 -26.19 -27.32
C THR A 661 0.89 -24.92 -28.06
N PRO A 662 1.44 -23.74 -27.71
CA PRO A 662 1.23 -22.53 -28.51
C PRO A 662 2.07 -22.53 -29.80
N ASN A 663 2.97 -23.50 -29.97
CA ASN A 663 3.92 -23.59 -31.08
C ASN A 663 3.27 -24.29 -32.31
N VAL A 664 2.09 -23.83 -32.71
CA VAL A 664 1.31 -24.33 -33.84
C VAL A 664 0.77 -23.15 -34.64
N THR A 665 0.57 -23.35 -35.94
CA THR A 665 -0.02 -22.33 -36.82
C THR A 665 -1.44 -21.97 -36.37
N ASN A 666 -2.26 -22.99 -36.10
CA ASN A 666 -3.64 -22.81 -35.65
C ASN A 666 -3.97 -23.73 -34.47
N ILE A 667 -3.95 -23.16 -33.26
CA ILE A 667 -4.25 -23.92 -32.04
C ILE A 667 -5.70 -24.41 -31.96
N VAL A 668 -6.62 -23.76 -32.69
CA VAL A 668 -8.03 -24.15 -32.73
C VAL A 668 -8.21 -25.53 -33.36
N ASP A 669 -7.41 -25.88 -34.37
CA ASP A 669 -7.51 -27.18 -35.03
C ASP A 669 -7.11 -28.31 -34.08
N ILE A 670 -6.10 -28.06 -33.24
CA ILE A 670 -5.67 -28.99 -32.20
C ILE A 670 -6.72 -29.10 -31.10
N ALA A 671 -7.32 -27.99 -30.67
CA ALA A 671 -8.40 -28.00 -29.68
C ALA A 671 -9.63 -28.76 -30.19
N LYS A 672 -10.02 -28.57 -31.45
CA LYS A 672 -11.10 -29.33 -32.10
C LYS A 672 -10.79 -30.81 -32.15
N ALA A 673 -9.56 -31.19 -32.52
CA ALA A 673 -9.13 -32.57 -32.52
C ALA A 673 -9.19 -33.21 -31.12
N ALA A 674 -8.79 -32.49 -30.07
CA ALA A 674 -8.92 -32.96 -28.70
C ALA A 674 -10.40 -33.18 -28.31
N HIS A 675 -11.26 -32.21 -28.65
CA HIS A 675 -12.70 -32.29 -28.41
C HIS A 675 -13.35 -33.48 -29.15
N GLU A 676 -13.09 -33.62 -30.45
CA GLU A 676 -13.54 -34.77 -31.28
C GLU A 676 -12.97 -36.11 -30.80
N GLY A 677 -11.85 -36.08 -30.10
CA GLY A 677 -11.25 -37.24 -29.47
C GLY A 677 -11.87 -37.61 -28.12
N GLY A 678 -12.80 -36.80 -27.61
CA GLY A 678 -13.51 -37.05 -26.35
C GLY A 678 -12.86 -36.43 -25.12
N ALA A 679 -11.95 -35.47 -25.28
CA ALA A 679 -11.46 -34.69 -24.14
C ALA A 679 -12.59 -33.82 -23.56
N ASP A 680 -12.64 -33.68 -22.23
CA ASP A 680 -13.64 -32.89 -21.53
C ASP A 680 -13.30 -31.38 -21.52
N GLY A 681 -12.10 -31.02 -21.95
CA GLY A 681 -11.63 -29.65 -22.10
C GLY A 681 -10.17 -29.61 -22.56
N VAL A 682 -9.58 -28.42 -22.58
CA VAL A 682 -8.17 -28.21 -22.93
C VAL A 682 -7.48 -27.27 -21.96
N THR A 683 -6.18 -27.48 -21.77
CA THR A 683 -5.31 -26.51 -21.07
C THR A 683 -4.54 -25.67 -22.09
N ALA A 684 -4.77 -24.36 -22.09
CA ALA A 684 -4.20 -23.42 -23.05
C ALA A 684 -3.37 -22.34 -22.33
N THR A 685 -2.03 -22.33 -22.43
CA THR A 685 -1.16 -23.21 -23.24
C THR A 685 0.11 -23.61 -22.50
N ASN A 686 0.84 -24.60 -23.01
CA ASN A 686 2.23 -24.85 -22.59
C ASN A 686 3.15 -23.67 -22.97
N THR A 687 4.44 -23.80 -22.67
CA THR A 687 5.49 -22.83 -22.95
C THR A 687 5.72 -22.55 -24.44
N VAL A 688 6.20 -21.35 -24.75
CA VAL A 688 6.58 -20.94 -26.11
C VAL A 688 8.03 -21.36 -26.36
N SER A 689 8.32 -22.03 -27.47
CA SER A 689 9.68 -22.46 -27.79
C SER A 689 10.59 -21.26 -28.10
N GLY A 690 11.82 -21.27 -27.58
CA GLY A 690 12.76 -20.18 -27.82
C GLY A 690 14.18 -20.42 -27.31
N MET A 691 15.03 -19.41 -27.51
CA MET A 691 16.38 -19.31 -26.95
C MET A 691 16.50 -17.98 -26.23
N MET A 692 16.85 -18.00 -24.93
CA MET A 692 16.75 -16.79 -24.10
C MET A 692 17.87 -15.78 -24.39
N GLY A 693 19.04 -16.26 -24.79
CA GLY A 693 20.13 -15.39 -25.19
C GLY A 693 21.47 -16.10 -25.29
N LEU A 694 22.40 -15.41 -25.94
CA LEU A 694 23.80 -15.75 -26.01
C LEU A 694 24.60 -14.69 -25.25
N LYS A 695 25.74 -15.09 -24.69
CA LYS A 695 26.76 -14.19 -24.17
C LYS A 695 27.53 -13.55 -25.33
N ALA A 696 28.34 -12.54 -25.02
CA ALA A 696 29.18 -11.87 -26.00
C ALA A 696 30.21 -12.82 -26.68
N ASP A 697 30.62 -13.90 -26.01
CA ASP A 697 31.48 -14.95 -26.59
C ASP A 697 30.72 -15.96 -27.47
N GLY A 698 29.43 -15.74 -27.71
CA GLY A 698 28.56 -16.64 -28.47
C GLY A 698 28.03 -17.83 -27.67
N SER A 699 28.46 -18.04 -26.42
CA SER A 699 27.97 -19.16 -25.61
C SER A 699 26.55 -18.93 -25.09
N PRO A 700 25.68 -19.96 -25.08
CA PRO A 700 24.29 -19.81 -24.67
C PRO A 700 24.10 -19.69 -23.15
N TRP A 701 22.94 -19.21 -22.72
CA TRP A 701 22.50 -19.36 -21.34
C TRP A 701 21.06 -19.89 -21.29
N PRO A 702 20.82 -21.11 -20.76
CA PRO A 702 21.75 -21.98 -20.02
C PRO A 702 22.84 -22.64 -20.89
N SER A 703 24.01 -22.88 -20.28
CA SER A 703 25.17 -23.60 -20.86
C SER A 703 25.39 -24.90 -20.10
N VAL A 704 25.25 -26.05 -20.76
CA VAL A 704 25.38 -27.39 -20.16
C VAL A 704 26.71 -28.04 -20.55
N GLY A 705 27.43 -28.57 -19.55
CA GLY A 705 28.70 -29.30 -19.72
C GLY A 705 29.89 -28.44 -20.17
N LYS A 706 31.06 -29.07 -20.33
CA LYS A 706 32.31 -28.38 -20.74
C LYS A 706 32.19 -27.72 -22.12
N GLY A 707 31.40 -28.32 -23.01
CA GLY A 707 31.14 -27.77 -24.35
C GLY A 707 30.17 -26.60 -24.38
N LYS A 708 29.66 -26.11 -23.23
CA LYS A 708 28.70 -24.99 -23.12
C LYS A 708 27.50 -25.13 -24.07
N ARG A 709 26.93 -26.35 -24.18
CA ARG A 709 25.87 -26.64 -25.14
C ARG A 709 24.50 -26.20 -24.59
N THR A 710 23.54 -25.98 -25.48
CA THR A 710 22.14 -25.75 -25.11
C THR A 710 21.21 -26.40 -26.14
N THR A 711 19.91 -26.40 -25.84
CA THR A 711 18.83 -26.71 -26.79
C THR A 711 17.77 -25.61 -26.68
N TYR A 712 16.79 -25.59 -27.60
CA TYR A 712 15.64 -24.69 -27.46
C TYR A 712 14.88 -25.02 -26.19
N GLY A 713 14.53 -23.99 -25.42
CA GLY A 713 13.80 -24.10 -24.17
C GLY A 713 12.35 -23.63 -24.30
N GLY A 714 11.57 -23.90 -23.26
CA GLY A 714 10.24 -23.34 -23.08
C GLY A 714 10.25 -22.01 -22.32
N VAL A 715 9.82 -20.93 -22.98
CA VAL A 715 9.59 -19.62 -22.37
C VAL A 715 8.25 -19.61 -21.63
N SER A 716 8.26 -19.12 -20.40
CA SER A 716 7.09 -18.96 -19.52
C SER A 716 7.02 -17.54 -18.94
N GLY A 717 5.94 -17.22 -18.22
CA GLY A 717 5.76 -15.93 -17.53
C GLY A 717 5.02 -14.87 -18.35
N ASN A 718 5.05 -13.63 -17.88
CA ASN A 718 4.25 -12.53 -18.42
C ASN A 718 4.55 -12.24 -19.89
N ALA A 719 5.78 -12.47 -20.35
CA ALA A 719 6.16 -12.29 -21.75
C ALA A 719 5.31 -13.12 -22.73
N ILE A 720 4.75 -14.26 -22.29
CA ILE A 720 3.91 -15.11 -23.15
C ILE A 720 2.40 -14.91 -22.93
N ARG A 721 1.99 -14.04 -21.99
CA ARG A 721 0.57 -13.79 -21.70
C ARG A 721 -0.23 -13.39 -22.94
N PRO A 722 0.24 -12.50 -23.84
CA PRO A 722 -0.52 -12.15 -25.04
C PRO A 722 -0.81 -13.34 -25.96
N ILE A 723 0.14 -14.29 -26.04
CA ILE A 723 -0.02 -15.53 -26.84
C ILE A 723 -1.07 -16.42 -26.19
N ALA A 724 -1.01 -16.60 -24.88
CA ALA A 724 -1.98 -17.40 -24.12
C ALA A 724 -3.39 -16.80 -24.15
N LEU A 725 -3.55 -15.48 -23.98
CA LEU A 725 -4.86 -14.79 -24.08
C LEU A 725 -5.48 -14.96 -25.48
N ARG A 726 -4.66 -14.85 -26.54
CA ARG A 726 -5.11 -15.13 -27.91
C ARG A 726 -5.56 -16.58 -28.06
N ALA A 727 -4.80 -17.54 -27.55
CA ALA A 727 -5.14 -18.96 -27.64
C ALA A 727 -6.47 -19.27 -26.93
N VAL A 728 -6.62 -18.83 -25.68
CA VAL A 728 -7.84 -19.02 -24.88
C VAL A 728 -9.05 -18.40 -25.59
N SER A 729 -8.96 -17.13 -25.98
CA SER A 729 -10.07 -16.45 -26.66
C SER A 729 -10.43 -17.05 -28.02
N ALA A 730 -9.44 -17.51 -28.80
CA ALA A 730 -9.70 -18.17 -30.08
C ALA A 730 -10.39 -19.52 -29.90
N ILE A 731 -9.95 -20.32 -28.92
CA ILE A 731 -10.57 -21.63 -28.60
C ILE A 731 -12.00 -21.43 -28.10
N ALA A 732 -12.20 -20.56 -27.11
CA ALA A 732 -13.52 -20.30 -26.52
C ALA A 732 -14.54 -19.78 -27.55
N ARG A 733 -14.09 -18.98 -28.52
CA ARG A 733 -14.94 -18.52 -29.63
C ARG A 733 -15.26 -19.63 -30.64
N ALA A 734 -14.29 -20.51 -30.92
CA ALA A 734 -14.45 -21.56 -31.94
C ALA A 734 -15.22 -22.78 -31.43
N ILE A 735 -15.17 -23.07 -30.13
CA ILE A 735 -15.87 -24.19 -29.50
C ILE A 735 -16.59 -23.67 -28.23
N PRO A 736 -17.71 -22.95 -28.38
CA PRO A 736 -18.42 -22.35 -27.25
C PRO A 736 -18.82 -23.38 -26.19
N GLY A 737 -18.57 -23.07 -24.92
CA GLY A 737 -18.88 -23.96 -23.79
C GLY A 737 -17.87 -25.08 -23.57
N PHE A 738 -16.87 -25.26 -24.44
CA PHE A 738 -15.79 -26.22 -24.21
C PHE A 738 -14.83 -25.71 -23.13
N PRO A 739 -14.66 -26.43 -22.01
CA PRO A 739 -13.85 -25.96 -20.89
C PRO A 739 -12.39 -25.67 -21.25
N VAL A 740 -11.91 -24.50 -20.83
CA VAL A 740 -10.52 -24.07 -21.01
C VAL A 740 -9.87 -23.79 -19.66
N LEU A 741 -8.78 -24.49 -19.37
CA LEU A 741 -7.90 -24.21 -18.24
C LEU A 741 -6.78 -23.30 -18.74
N ALA A 742 -6.77 -22.02 -18.34
CA ALA A 742 -5.79 -21.06 -18.83
C ALA A 742 -4.45 -21.22 -18.14
N THR A 743 -3.36 -21.08 -18.89
CA THR A 743 -2.02 -20.91 -18.33
C THR A 743 -1.10 -20.16 -19.28
N GLY A 744 -0.28 -19.26 -18.73
CA GLY A 744 0.60 -18.37 -19.49
C GLY A 744 0.62 -16.96 -18.93
N GLY A 745 1.53 -16.70 -18.00
CA GLY A 745 1.74 -15.37 -17.44
C GLY A 745 0.62 -14.85 -16.55
N ILE A 746 -0.15 -15.72 -15.89
CA ILE A 746 -1.09 -15.34 -14.83
C ILE A 746 -0.27 -15.07 -13.56
N ASP A 747 -0.40 -13.88 -13.00
CA ASP A 747 0.40 -13.36 -11.88
C ASP A 747 -0.36 -12.47 -10.91
N SER A 748 -1.67 -12.29 -11.11
CA SER A 748 -2.53 -11.48 -10.25
C SER A 748 -4.00 -11.87 -10.43
N ALA A 749 -4.86 -11.38 -9.54
CA ALA A 749 -6.31 -11.46 -9.74
C ALA A 749 -6.77 -10.71 -11.01
N GLU A 750 -6.17 -9.56 -11.32
CA GLU A 750 -6.49 -8.78 -12.53
C GLU A 750 -6.17 -9.57 -13.79
N SER A 751 -4.97 -10.16 -13.88
CA SER A 751 -4.59 -10.97 -15.04
C SER A 751 -5.39 -12.27 -15.11
N GLY A 752 -5.72 -12.88 -13.95
CA GLY A 752 -6.65 -14.01 -13.88
C GLY A 752 -8.04 -13.68 -14.44
N LEU A 753 -8.61 -12.54 -14.04
CA LEU A 753 -9.91 -12.08 -14.52
C LEU A 753 -9.91 -11.81 -16.04
N GLN A 754 -8.79 -11.37 -16.63
CA GLN A 754 -8.65 -11.25 -18.08
C GLN A 754 -8.83 -12.60 -18.79
N PHE A 755 -8.26 -13.68 -18.25
CA PHE A 755 -8.44 -15.03 -18.81
C PHE A 755 -9.85 -15.56 -18.62
N LEU A 756 -10.49 -15.29 -17.48
CA LEU A 756 -11.90 -15.63 -17.26
C LEU A 756 -12.80 -14.92 -18.29
N HIS A 757 -12.60 -13.61 -18.51
CA HIS A 757 -13.31 -12.88 -19.56
C HIS A 757 -12.99 -13.39 -20.98
N ALA A 758 -11.78 -13.93 -21.21
CA ALA A 758 -11.39 -14.52 -22.48
C ALA A 758 -12.01 -15.90 -22.74
N GLY A 759 -12.68 -16.50 -21.74
CA GLY A 759 -13.41 -17.76 -21.87
C GLY A 759 -12.80 -18.95 -21.12
N ALA A 760 -11.80 -18.73 -20.25
CA ALA A 760 -11.30 -19.77 -19.36
C ALA A 760 -12.21 -19.95 -18.13
N SER A 761 -12.21 -21.16 -17.57
CA SER A 761 -12.95 -21.47 -16.34
C SER A 761 -12.05 -21.49 -15.10
N VAL A 762 -10.81 -21.96 -15.24
CA VAL A 762 -9.80 -22.01 -14.16
C VAL A 762 -8.42 -21.59 -14.68
N LEU A 763 -7.52 -21.28 -13.76
CA LEU A 763 -6.31 -20.51 -13.96
C LEU A 763 -5.09 -21.24 -13.35
N GLN A 764 -4.20 -21.79 -14.18
CA GLN A 764 -2.97 -22.43 -13.71
C GLN A 764 -1.78 -21.46 -13.68
N VAL A 765 -1.04 -21.48 -12.56
CA VAL A 765 0.07 -20.58 -12.26
C VAL A 765 1.38 -21.35 -12.10
N CYS A 766 2.47 -20.80 -12.65
CA CYS A 766 3.83 -21.32 -12.46
C CYS A 766 4.82 -20.19 -12.16
N SER A 767 5.09 -19.34 -13.16
CA SER A 767 6.18 -18.36 -13.11
C SER A 767 6.01 -17.31 -12.00
N ALA A 768 4.78 -16.96 -11.64
CA ALA A 768 4.53 -16.05 -10.53
C ALA A 768 4.93 -16.66 -9.17
N VAL A 769 4.69 -17.96 -8.97
CA VAL A 769 5.18 -18.70 -7.79
C VAL A 769 6.71 -18.84 -7.83
N GLN A 770 7.32 -19.04 -9.01
CA GLN A 770 8.78 -19.05 -9.14
C GLN A 770 9.42 -17.69 -8.83
N ASN A 771 8.74 -16.59 -9.15
CA ASN A 771 9.16 -15.24 -8.79
C ASN A 771 8.97 -14.92 -7.30
N GLN A 772 8.16 -15.71 -6.60
CA GLN A 772 7.72 -15.45 -5.24
C GLN A 772 7.65 -16.77 -4.44
N ASP A 773 6.45 -17.14 -3.98
CA ASP A 773 6.18 -18.33 -3.16
C ASP A 773 4.68 -18.64 -3.17
N PHE A 774 4.24 -19.65 -2.41
CA PHE A 774 2.85 -20.12 -2.42
C PHE A 774 1.84 -19.13 -1.83
N THR A 775 2.26 -18.14 -1.03
CA THR A 775 1.35 -17.20 -0.34
C THR A 775 0.61 -16.25 -1.30
N VAL A 776 1.07 -16.13 -2.56
CA VAL A 776 0.40 -15.30 -3.59
C VAL A 776 -1.05 -15.71 -3.85
N ILE A 777 -1.46 -16.91 -3.45
CA ILE A 777 -2.86 -17.33 -3.55
C ILE A 777 -3.81 -16.48 -2.72
N GLU A 778 -3.39 -16.02 -1.54
CA GLU A 778 -4.23 -15.14 -0.72
C GLU A 778 -4.50 -13.83 -1.45
N ASP A 779 -3.44 -13.24 -2.04
CA ASP A 779 -3.55 -12.06 -2.90
C ASP A 779 -4.49 -12.29 -4.09
N TYR A 780 -4.39 -13.44 -4.76
CA TYR A 780 -5.22 -13.74 -5.93
C TYR A 780 -6.70 -13.91 -5.56
N CYS A 781 -6.99 -14.64 -4.49
CA CYS A 781 -8.35 -14.86 -4.01
C CYS A 781 -8.99 -13.54 -3.55
N VAL A 782 -8.30 -12.80 -2.68
CA VAL A 782 -8.78 -11.52 -2.15
C VAL A 782 -8.94 -10.48 -3.26
N GLY A 783 -7.99 -10.43 -4.19
CA GLY A 783 -8.06 -9.53 -5.33
C GLY A 783 -9.22 -9.84 -6.28
N LEU A 784 -9.52 -11.12 -6.51
CA LEU A 784 -10.63 -11.52 -7.37
C LEU A 784 -11.97 -11.18 -6.71
N LYS A 785 -12.11 -11.47 -5.41
CA LYS A 785 -13.27 -11.07 -4.61
C LYS A 785 -13.52 -9.57 -4.72
N ALA A 786 -12.48 -8.75 -4.55
CA ALA A 786 -12.58 -7.30 -4.67
C ALA A 786 -12.99 -6.85 -6.07
N LEU A 787 -12.39 -7.40 -7.13
CA LEU A 787 -12.76 -7.05 -8.51
C LEU A 787 -14.22 -7.36 -8.83
N LEU A 788 -14.74 -8.51 -8.37
CA LEU A 788 -16.13 -8.89 -8.54
C LEU A 788 -17.06 -8.00 -7.70
N TYR A 789 -16.70 -7.71 -6.45
CA TYR A 789 -17.46 -6.83 -5.56
C TYR A 789 -17.57 -5.41 -6.12
N LEU A 790 -16.45 -4.79 -6.52
CA LEU A 790 -16.43 -3.41 -7.02
C LEU A 790 -17.20 -3.25 -8.33
N LYS A 791 -17.15 -4.25 -9.22
CA LYS A 791 -17.99 -4.28 -10.44
C LYS A 791 -19.47 -4.15 -10.11
N SER A 792 -19.89 -4.71 -8.97
CA SER A 792 -21.28 -4.70 -8.55
C SER A 792 -21.73 -3.35 -7.95
N LEU A 793 -20.79 -2.50 -7.53
CA LEU A 793 -21.05 -1.16 -6.98
C LEU A 793 -21.21 -0.07 -8.05
N GLU A 794 -20.92 -0.37 -9.32
CA GLU A 794 -20.91 0.60 -10.43
C GLU A 794 -20.09 1.88 -10.12
N LEU A 795 -18.92 1.73 -9.47
CA LEU A 795 -18.03 2.85 -9.19
C LEU A 795 -17.62 3.55 -10.50
N LYS A 796 -18.03 4.81 -10.65
CA LYS A 796 -17.89 5.56 -11.89
C LYS A 796 -16.42 5.78 -12.22
N ASP A 797 -16.03 5.41 -13.45
CA ASP A 797 -14.70 5.63 -14.04
C ASP A 797 -13.54 4.89 -13.33
N TRP A 798 -13.82 3.92 -12.45
CA TRP A 798 -12.80 3.02 -11.90
C TRP A 798 -12.42 1.93 -12.91
N ASP A 799 -11.14 1.58 -12.96
CA ASP A 799 -10.63 0.41 -13.71
C ASP A 799 -10.23 -0.69 -12.72
N GLY A 800 -11.13 -1.64 -12.50
CA GLY A 800 -10.96 -2.65 -11.45
C GLY A 800 -10.86 -2.01 -10.08
N GLN A 801 -9.69 -2.13 -9.43
CA GLN A 801 -9.42 -1.50 -8.13
C GLN A 801 -8.74 -0.13 -8.25
N SER A 802 -8.36 0.31 -9.46
CA SER A 802 -7.71 1.61 -9.67
C SER A 802 -8.75 2.72 -9.72
N PRO A 803 -8.69 3.73 -8.83
CA PRO A 803 -9.55 4.90 -8.91
C PRO A 803 -9.20 5.74 -10.15
N PRO A 804 -10.12 6.62 -10.61
CA PRO A 804 -9.85 7.54 -11.71
C PRO A 804 -8.58 8.35 -11.43
N THR A 805 -7.68 8.42 -12.42
CA THR A 805 -6.46 9.21 -12.27
C THR A 805 -6.80 10.71 -12.23
N GLU A 806 -6.68 11.29 -11.05
CA GLU A 806 -6.81 12.74 -10.86
C GLU A 806 -5.59 13.48 -11.43
N ARG A 807 -5.76 14.76 -11.78
CA ARG A 807 -4.63 15.60 -12.18
C ARG A 807 -3.65 15.72 -11.03
N HIS A 808 -2.44 15.23 -11.23
CA HIS A 808 -1.43 15.20 -10.18
C HIS A 808 -0.05 15.62 -10.68
N GLN A 809 0.74 16.18 -9.77
CA GLN A 809 2.18 16.35 -9.92
C GLN A 809 2.87 15.61 -8.78
N LYS A 810 3.72 14.66 -9.15
CA LYS A 810 4.38 13.74 -8.21
C LYS A 810 3.42 12.99 -7.26
N GLY A 811 2.16 12.80 -7.67
CA GLY A 811 1.13 12.08 -6.91
C GLY A 811 0.26 12.98 -6.03
N LYS A 812 0.60 14.27 -5.91
CA LYS A 812 -0.22 15.26 -5.21
C LYS A 812 -1.24 15.88 -6.18
N PRO A 813 -2.52 16.02 -5.78
CA PRO A 813 -3.52 16.69 -6.60
C PRO A 813 -3.08 18.11 -6.98
N VAL A 814 -3.28 18.49 -8.25
CA VAL A 814 -3.00 19.85 -8.73
C VAL A 814 -4.20 20.75 -8.42
N PRO A 815 -4.03 21.84 -7.64
CA PRO A 815 -5.12 22.77 -7.37
C PRO A 815 -5.64 23.42 -8.66
N ARG A 816 -6.95 23.41 -8.87
CA ARG A 816 -7.58 24.13 -9.98
C ARG A 816 -7.71 25.61 -9.60
N LEU A 817 -6.73 26.41 -10.00
CA LEU A 817 -6.71 27.85 -9.77
C LEU A 817 -7.22 28.57 -11.02
N GLU A 818 -8.33 29.31 -10.92
CA GLU A 818 -8.90 30.09 -12.04
C GLU A 818 -7.84 30.98 -12.71
N ASP A 819 -6.99 31.62 -11.90
CA ASP A 819 -5.88 32.48 -12.35
C ASP A 819 -4.79 31.72 -13.15
N LEU A 820 -4.74 30.39 -13.07
CA LEU A 820 -3.82 29.51 -13.80
C LEU A 820 -4.51 28.65 -14.88
N VAL A 821 -5.85 28.61 -14.93
CA VAL A 821 -6.56 27.85 -15.98
C VAL A 821 -6.21 28.44 -17.35
N GLY A 822 -5.58 27.63 -18.20
CA GLY A 822 -5.12 28.04 -19.54
C GLY A 822 -3.76 28.73 -19.56
N LYS A 823 -3.10 28.95 -18.42
CA LYS A 823 -1.69 29.35 -18.34
C LYS A 823 -0.85 28.09 -18.20
N SER A 824 -0.32 27.61 -19.32
CA SER A 824 0.53 26.42 -19.42
C SER A 824 1.89 26.61 -18.71
N LEU A 825 1.90 26.58 -17.38
CA LEU A 825 3.10 26.81 -16.56
C LEU A 825 3.72 25.47 -16.12
N PRO A 826 4.89 25.08 -16.65
CA PRO A 826 5.56 23.86 -16.22
C PRO A 826 6.17 23.98 -14.82
N SER A 827 6.42 22.83 -14.18
CA SER A 827 6.95 22.74 -12.80
C SER A 827 8.48 22.90 -12.72
N PHE A 828 9.04 23.91 -13.40
CA PHE A 828 10.47 24.25 -13.31
C PHE A 828 10.77 25.74 -13.56
N GLY A 829 11.94 26.20 -13.11
CA GLY A 829 12.48 27.52 -13.41
C GLY A 829 11.56 28.67 -12.97
N PRO A 830 11.43 29.75 -13.78
CA PRO A 830 10.58 30.89 -13.44
C PRO A 830 9.08 30.54 -13.41
N TYR A 831 8.66 29.53 -14.16
CA TYR A 831 7.26 29.08 -14.21
C TYR A 831 6.84 28.44 -12.88
N LEU A 832 7.73 27.65 -12.27
CA LEU A 832 7.50 27.10 -10.94
C LEU A 832 7.31 28.23 -9.92
N GLN A 833 8.15 29.26 -9.96
CA GLN A 833 8.01 30.43 -9.07
C GLN A 833 6.65 31.12 -9.26
N GLN A 834 6.20 31.33 -10.50
CA GLN A 834 4.88 31.90 -10.78
C GLN A 834 3.74 31.03 -10.24
N ARG A 835 3.79 29.70 -10.40
CA ARG A 835 2.81 28.78 -9.81
C ARG A 835 2.79 28.89 -8.28
N THR A 836 3.97 28.87 -7.69
CA THR A 836 4.21 28.97 -6.25
C THR A 836 3.61 30.28 -5.70
N ASP A 837 3.82 31.41 -6.36
CA ASP A 837 3.25 32.71 -5.99
C ASP A 837 1.72 32.75 -6.14
N ALA A 838 1.18 32.20 -7.23
CA ALA A 838 -0.27 32.12 -7.45
C ALA A 838 -0.98 31.23 -6.42
N ILE A 839 -0.38 30.09 -6.06
CA ILE A 839 -0.89 29.21 -4.99
C ILE A 839 -0.89 29.95 -3.65
N ALA A 840 0.21 30.66 -3.33
CA ALA A 840 0.30 31.45 -2.10
C ALA A 840 -0.79 32.53 -2.02
N GLU A 841 -1.05 33.24 -3.12
CA GLU A 841 -2.10 34.26 -3.19
C GLU A 841 -3.50 33.64 -3.04
N TYR A 842 -3.77 32.53 -3.74
CA TYR A 842 -5.03 31.79 -3.61
C TYR A 842 -5.28 31.32 -2.17
N LYS A 843 -4.27 30.81 -1.49
CA LYS A 843 -4.39 30.39 -0.09
C LYS A 843 -4.67 31.56 0.85
N LYS A 844 -4.08 32.75 0.60
CA LYS A 844 -4.45 33.98 1.32
C LYS A 844 -5.90 34.37 1.08
N LYS A 845 -6.40 34.26 -0.17
CA LYS A 845 -7.82 34.50 -0.48
C LYS A 845 -8.73 33.52 0.26
N LEU A 846 -8.37 32.23 0.32
CA LEU A 846 -9.11 31.22 1.09
C LEU A 846 -9.15 31.48 2.59
N ARG A 847 -8.06 32.01 3.18
CA ARG A 847 -8.04 32.43 4.60
C ARG A 847 -9.12 33.49 4.89
N ASN A 848 -9.41 34.34 3.92
CA ASN A 848 -10.41 35.41 4.05
C ASN A 848 -11.82 34.99 3.58
N ALA A 849 -11.95 33.84 2.90
CA ALA A 849 -13.21 33.35 2.36
C ALA A 849 -13.97 32.50 3.40
N LYS A 850 -15.25 32.82 3.60
CA LYS A 850 -16.17 31.95 4.35
C LYS A 850 -16.49 30.73 3.48
N THR A 851 -15.81 29.61 3.68
CA THR A 851 -16.18 28.36 3.00
C THR A 851 -17.26 27.64 3.80
N ASP A 852 -18.41 27.40 3.17
CA ASP A 852 -19.46 26.55 3.71
C ASP A 852 -18.96 25.10 3.91
N LEU A 853 -19.50 24.44 4.94
CA LEU A 853 -19.29 23.03 5.23
C LEU A 853 -19.84 22.17 4.08
N LYS A 854 -19.06 21.92 3.04
CA LYS A 854 -19.29 20.74 2.21
C LYS A 854 -18.84 19.53 3.01
N LYS A 855 -19.78 18.72 3.49
CA LYS A 855 -19.50 17.37 3.97
C LYS A 855 -18.73 16.64 2.86
N SER A 856 -17.55 16.14 3.16
CA SER A 856 -16.93 15.10 2.33
C SER A 856 -17.70 13.81 2.58
N ASP A 857 -18.90 13.71 2.04
CA ASP A 857 -19.63 12.45 2.05
C ASP A 857 -18.96 11.54 1.02
N VAL A 858 -17.95 10.78 1.44
CA VAL A 858 -17.65 9.50 0.78
C VAL A 858 -18.85 8.63 1.09
N SER A 859 -19.84 8.64 0.19
CA SER A 859 -21.05 7.85 0.37
C SER A 859 -20.67 6.39 0.49
N ARG A 860 -20.90 5.78 1.66
CA ARG A 860 -20.67 4.35 1.86
C ARG A 860 -21.68 3.57 1.05
N VAL A 861 -21.22 2.56 0.33
CA VAL A 861 -22.09 1.76 -0.56
C VAL A 861 -21.96 0.29 -0.20
N ASN A 862 -23.08 -0.32 0.20
CA ASN A 862 -23.11 -1.67 0.75
C ASN A 862 -23.87 -2.69 -0.11
N VAL A 863 -24.54 -2.26 -1.20
CA VAL A 863 -25.47 -3.14 -1.93
C VAL A 863 -25.16 -3.16 -3.44
N PRO A 864 -24.75 -4.33 -3.97
CA PRO A 864 -24.61 -4.60 -5.41
C PRO A 864 -25.86 -4.27 -6.24
N LYS A 865 -25.71 -3.69 -7.45
CA LYS A 865 -26.85 -3.30 -8.29
C LYS A 865 -27.11 -4.18 -9.53
N ARG A 866 -26.10 -4.78 -10.20
CA ARG A 866 -26.26 -5.52 -11.49
C ARG A 866 -25.16 -6.54 -11.80
N THR A 867 -25.39 -7.38 -12.82
CA THR A 867 -24.42 -8.31 -13.43
C THR A 867 -23.59 -7.69 -14.57
N VAL A 868 -22.40 -8.27 -14.80
CA VAL A 868 -21.28 -7.71 -15.57
C VAL A 868 -21.55 -7.67 -17.09
N PRO A 869 -21.43 -6.51 -17.76
CA PRO A 869 -21.58 -6.38 -19.21
C PRO A 869 -20.30 -6.69 -20.00
N ALA A 870 -20.48 -7.11 -21.26
CA ALA A 870 -19.43 -7.43 -22.22
C ALA A 870 -18.86 -6.19 -22.96
N VAL A 871 -17.66 -6.39 -23.52
CA VAL A 871 -16.77 -5.39 -24.15
C VAL A 871 -17.44 -4.66 -25.32
N LYS A 872 -17.22 -3.33 -25.39
CA LYS A 872 -17.73 -2.43 -26.43
C LYS A 872 -16.78 -2.30 -27.62
N VAL A 873 -17.38 -1.99 -28.77
CA VAL A 873 -16.74 -1.87 -30.09
C VAL A 873 -16.05 -0.50 -30.26
N TRP A 874 -15.02 -0.47 -31.09
CA TRP A 874 -14.09 0.63 -31.32
C TRP A 874 -14.65 1.75 -32.23
N HIS A 875 -14.19 2.98 -31.99
CA HIS A 875 -14.45 4.19 -32.80
C HIS A 875 -13.11 4.93 -33.06
N PRO A 876 -12.99 5.74 -34.13
CA PRO A 876 -11.80 6.55 -34.39
C PRO A 876 -11.55 7.64 -33.32
N VAL A 877 -10.29 7.79 -32.90
CA VAL A 877 -9.87 8.63 -31.77
C VAL A 877 -8.63 9.47 -32.09
N GLN A 878 -8.43 10.58 -31.38
CA GLN A 878 -7.21 11.41 -31.40
C GLN A 878 -6.62 11.51 -29.99
N ALA A 879 -5.31 11.76 -29.90
CA ALA A 879 -4.65 11.94 -28.61
C ALA A 879 -4.86 13.37 -28.06
N VAL A 880 -5.06 13.48 -26.74
CA VAL A 880 -5.09 14.75 -26.00
C VAL A 880 -4.15 14.62 -24.81
N ILE A 881 -3.30 15.63 -24.60
CA ILE A 881 -2.34 15.68 -23.49
C ILE A 881 -2.86 16.62 -22.41
N ASP A 882 -2.80 16.18 -21.16
CA ASP A 882 -3.05 17.02 -19.99
C ASP A 882 -1.73 17.69 -19.55
N GLU A 883 -1.61 18.98 -19.84
CA GLU A 883 -0.38 19.76 -19.57
C GLU A 883 -0.06 19.83 -18.06
N GLU A 884 -1.06 19.77 -17.18
CA GLU A 884 -0.86 19.80 -15.73
C GLU A 884 -0.26 18.51 -15.19
N MET A 885 -0.42 17.39 -15.90
CA MET A 885 0.18 16.09 -15.56
C MET A 885 1.52 15.87 -16.26
N CYS A 886 1.88 16.71 -17.24
CA CYS A 886 3.09 16.55 -18.01
C CYS A 886 4.35 16.77 -17.16
N ILE A 887 5.38 15.97 -17.40
CA ILE A 887 6.71 16.13 -16.78
C ILE A 887 7.80 16.58 -17.75
N ASN A 888 7.37 17.05 -18.94
CA ASN A 888 8.20 17.71 -19.94
C ASN A 888 9.32 16.83 -20.53
N CYS A 889 9.09 15.51 -20.63
CA CYS A 889 10.12 14.56 -21.06
C CYS A 889 10.31 14.48 -22.58
N GLY A 890 9.35 14.96 -23.37
CA GLY A 890 9.40 14.92 -24.85
C GLY A 890 9.27 13.53 -25.47
N LYS A 891 9.00 12.46 -24.71
CA LYS A 891 8.89 11.09 -25.26
C LYS A 891 7.76 10.96 -26.29
N CYS A 892 6.60 11.55 -26.02
CA CYS A 892 5.49 11.58 -26.96
C CYS A 892 5.88 12.27 -28.28
N TYR A 893 6.57 13.40 -28.20
CA TYR A 893 7.11 14.14 -29.35
C TYR A 893 8.08 13.28 -30.17
N MET A 894 9.11 12.72 -29.53
CA MET A 894 10.12 11.87 -30.21
C MET A 894 9.47 10.67 -30.90
N THR A 895 8.56 9.96 -30.22
CA THR A 895 7.88 8.81 -30.80
C THR A 895 6.95 9.19 -31.95
N CYS A 896 6.26 10.33 -31.88
CA CYS A 896 5.42 10.77 -32.99
C CYS A 896 6.26 11.22 -34.20
N ASN A 897 7.44 11.78 -33.98
CA ASN A 897 8.32 12.20 -35.05
C ASN A 897 8.98 11.02 -35.76
N ASP A 898 9.59 10.11 -35.01
CA ASP A 898 10.46 9.09 -35.61
C ASP A 898 9.73 7.75 -35.80
N SER A 899 8.47 7.65 -35.35
CA SER A 899 7.66 6.42 -35.46
C SER A 899 6.18 6.70 -35.73
N GLY A 900 5.83 7.94 -36.06
CA GLY A 900 4.44 8.36 -36.27
C GLY A 900 4.29 9.33 -37.43
N TYR A 901 3.63 10.45 -37.17
CA TYR A 901 3.09 11.38 -38.17
C TYR A 901 3.55 12.82 -37.96
N GLN A 902 4.59 13.04 -37.13
CA GLN A 902 5.12 14.37 -36.78
C GLN A 902 4.00 15.32 -36.27
N ALA A 903 2.98 14.75 -35.63
CA ALA A 903 1.74 15.42 -35.28
C ALA A 903 1.76 16.07 -33.89
N ILE A 904 2.95 16.17 -33.26
CA ILE A 904 3.13 16.78 -31.94
C ILE A 904 4.17 17.89 -32.08
N THR A 905 3.84 19.10 -31.63
CA THR A 905 4.82 20.19 -31.45
C THR A 905 5.36 20.15 -30.03
N PHE A 906 6.63 20.51 -29.84
CA PHE A 906 7.27 20.57 -28.51
C PHE A 906 7.88 21.95 -28.29
N ASP A 907 7.32 22.70 -27.33
CA ASP A 907 7.71 24.09 -27.11
C ASP A 907 9.15 24.21 -26.56
N PRO A 908 10.02 25.05 -27.14
CA PRO A 908 11.44 25.09 -26.79
C PRO A 908 11.74 25.73 -25.42
N GLU A 909 10.82 26.53 -24.86
CA GLU A 909 11.03 27.23 -23.58
C GLU A 909 10.34 26.51 -22.42
N THR A 910 9.08 26.12 -22.59
CA THR A 910 8.24 25.43 -21.60
C THR A 910 8.41 23.92 -21.64
N HIS A 911 8.94 23.37 -22.75
CA HIS A 911 9.02 21.92 -22.98
C HIS A 911 7.65 21.22 -22.82
N LEU A 912 6.57 21.90 -23.18
CA LEU A 912 5.23 21.30 -23.20
C LEU A 912 4.90 20.78 -24.61
N PRO A 913 4.42 19.52 -24.73
CA PRO A 913 3.99 18.94 -25.99
C PRO A 913 2.53 19.30 -26.30
N ARG A 914 2.22 19.59 -27.56
CA ARG A 914 0.85 19.82 -28.05
C ARG A 914 0.55 18.96 -29.27
N VAL A 915 -0.55 18.22 -29.22
CA VAL A 915 -1.04 17.41 -30.35
C VAL A 915 -1.71 18.34 -31.37
N THR A 916 -1.41 18.14 -32.64
CA THR A 916 -1.95 18.91 -33.77
C THR A 916 -3.05 18.14 -34.49
N ASP A 917 -3.73 18.81 -35.43
CA ASP A 917 -4.82 18.22 -36.22
C ASP A 917 -4.36 17.11 -37.18
N SER A 918 -3.04 16.94 -37.42
CA SER A 918 -2.51 15.82 -38.20
C SER A 918 -2.45 14.50 -37.42
N CYS A 919 -2.96 14.47 -36.19
CA CYS A 919 -3.01 13.26 -35.37
C CYS A 919 -3.93 12.20 -36.00
N THR A 920 -3.39 11.00 -36.20
CA THR A 920 -4.12 9.86 -36.78
C THR A 920 -4.71 8.90 -35.75
N GLY A 921 -4.50 9.14 -34.46
CA GLY A 921 -4.98 8.25 -33.41
C GLY A 921 -4.17 6.97 -33.21
N CYS A 922 -2.95 6.87 -33.75
CA CYS A 922 -2.12 5.66 -33.67
C CYS A 922 -1.75 5.20 -32.24
N THR A 923 -2.00 6.04 -31.22
CA THR A 923 -1.84 5.72 -29.78
C THR A 923 -0.40 5.56 -29.28
N LEU A 924 0.63 5.56 -30.15
CA LEU A 924 2.03 5.39 -29.74
C LEU A 924 2.50 6.40 -28.68
N CYS A 925 2.08 7.67 -28.77
CA CYS A 925 2.45 8.70 -27.79
C CYS A 925 1.92 8.39 -26.38
N LEU A 926 0.71 7.84 -26.28
CA LEU A 926 0.12 7.40 -25.01
C LEU A 926 0.91 6.21 -24.45
N SER A 927 1.22 5.22 -25.29
CA SER A 927 1.92 3.99 -24.90
C SER A 927 3.33 4.21 -24.34
N VAL A 928 4.01 5.31 -24.70
CA VAL A 928 5.35 5.65 -24.21
C VAL A 928 5.38 6.69 -23.10
N CYS A 929 4.21 7.28 -22.76
CA CYS A 929 4.11 8.31 -21.74
C CYS A 929 4.47 7.71 -20.36
N PRO A 930 5.39 8.33 -19.60
CA PRO A 930 5.76 7.83 -18.27
C PRO A 930 4.74 8.15 -17.17
N ILE A 931 3.72 8.96 -17.47
CA ILE A 931 2.66 9.37 -16.53
C ILE A 931 1.34 8.76 -17.02
N ILE A 932 0.78 7.87 -16.20
CA ILE A 932 -0.50 7.20 -16.48
C ILE A 932 -1.57 8.28 -16.70
N ASP A 933 -2.39 8.10 -17.75
CA ASP A 933 -3.50 8.98 -18.13
C ASP A 933 -3.17 10.45 -18.43
N CYS A 934 -1.90 10.85 -18.43
CA CYS A 934 -1.47 12.17 -18.90
C CYS A 934 -1.82 12.38 -20.38
N ILE A 935 -1.88 11.29 -21.16
CA ILE A 935 -2.39 11.31 -22.53
C ILE A 935 -3.62 10.42 -22.59
N LYS A 936 -4.73 10.94 -23.15
CA LYS A 936 -5.98 10.19 -23.35
C LYS A 936 -6.34 10.16 -24.83
N MET A 937 -7.03 9.10 -25.24
CA MET A 937 -7.62 8.99 -26.58
C MET A 937 -9.08 9.46 -26.51
N VAL A 938 -9.44 10.47 -27.29
CA VAL A 938 -10.80 11.02 -27.36
C VAL A 938 -11.34 10.90 -28.77
N THR A 939 -12.65 10.80 -28.95
CA THR A 939 -13.27 10.75 -30.28
C THR A 939 -12.84 11.94 -31.14
N MET A 940 -12.45 11.68 -32.39
CA MET A 940 -12.10 12.75 -33.33
C MET A 940 -13.31 13.66 -33.59
N ARG A 941 -13.08 14.98 -33.57
CA ARG A 941 -14.15 15.96 -33.88
C ARG A 941 -14.32 16.21 -35.38
N LYS A 942 -13.30 15.88 -36.17
CA LYS A 942 -13.30 16.01 -37.64
C LYS A 942 -13.33 14.62 -38.28
N PRO A 943 -13.94 14.45 -39.46
CA PRO A 943 -13.81 13.22 -40.24
C PRO A 943 -12.34 12.90 -40.49
N TYR A 944 -11.96 11.64 -40.31
CA TYR A 944 -10.59 11.19 -40.54
C TYR A 944 -10.36 11.00 -42.04
N GLU A 945 -9.43 11.76 -42.60
CA GLU A 945 -8.94 11.58 -43.97
C GLU A 945 -7.54 10.96 -43.93
N PRO A 946 -7.37 9.70 -44.36
CA PRO A 946 -6.04 9.07 -44.37
C PRO A 946 -5.11 9.82 -45.33
N ASN A 947 -3.96 10.27 -44.82
CA ASN A 947 -2.93 10.85 -45.67
C ASN A 947 -2.31 9.75 -46.56
N ARG A 948 -2.58 9.81 -47.86
CA ARG A 948 -2.09 8.83 -48.86
C ARG A 948 -0.74 9.22 -49.47
N GLY A 949 -0.17 10.37 -49.11
CA GLY A 949 1.06 10.92 -49.69
C GLY A 949 0.89 11.47 -51.10
N VAL A 950 0.12 10.78 -51.95
CA VAL A 950 -0.28 11.18 -53.30
C VAL A 950 -1.80 11.11 -53.48
N PRO A 951 -2.41 11.90 -54.39
CA PRO A 951 -3.83 11.77 -54.70
C PRO A 951 -4.19 10.35 -55.14
N VAL A 952 -5.31 9.83 -54.64
CA VAL A 952 -5.85 8.56 -55.12
C VAL A 952 -6.51 8.82 -56.47
N SER A 953 -5.83 8.42 -57.56
CA SER A 953 -6.43 8.47 -58.90
C SER A 953 -7.54 7.40 -58.98
N PRO A 954 -8.71 7.67 -59.58
CA PRO A 954 -9.82 6.70 -59.68
C PRO A 954 -9.55 5.45 -60.54
N VAL A 955 -8.30 5.17 -60.91
CA VAL A 955 -7.97 4.13 -61.89
C VAL A 955 -6.95 3.14 -61.31
N CYS A 956 -7.47 2.03 -60.80
CA CYS A 956 -6.91 0.67 -60.93
C CYS A 956 -7.96 -0.33 -60.45
#